data_AF-A0A351FMN2-F1
#
_entry.id   AF-A0A351FMN2-F1
#
_cell.length_a   1.000
_cell.length_b   1.000
_cell.length_c   1.000
_cell.angle_alpha   90.00
_cell.angle_beta   90.00
_cell.angle_gamma   90.00
#
_symmetry.space_group_name_H-M   'P 1'
#
loop_
_entity.id
_entity.type
_entity.pdbx_description
1 polymer ?
#
loop_
_entity_poly.entity_id
_entity_poly.type
_entity_poly.pdbx_seq_one_letter_code
_entity_poly.pdbx_strand_id
1 'polypeptide(L)'
;SQWVQLGADIDGEAADDRSGQAVSLNASGNTIAIGAPDNDGNGSNSGHVRVYRSNGSQWTQLGTDIDGEAAGDRSGGAVSLSADGNTLAIGSAWNNDNGNSAGHTRVYRWNGSQWVQLGADIDGELANGLSGTSVSLSADSSRLAIGAPWGAGTGQTRVYHFHNTNSIPLGTTIVGETVDENFGESTSLSGDGNRLAVGSPFKGLVPGDDNNVTGSASVFSMVDQSLRLGGLRDAEADGTPSNFADGDGEDEDGITYSALIAGTTANIDVSVAGRAGQLDAWIDFNADGDWQDAGEQIYSSEPVSVGVNSLSFAVPNDAIGGGSGTTFARFRLSTHGGLTVTGASPDGEVEDYQMVINAAPTLNSIPDPPKIRIDAGQQVVTLSGITAGGVESQPLKVEVASSNDAITGTPTVAYVSPSSAATLSFSPTRAEIGIATLTVTVTDGGLDQNLATPDDNAVTQQTFQVEVIQREDPWTNSSSVFDVNFSNSTSLLDALLLVNLSNRFPQYSFGLPDLSQKAGEDINGDGISDPYLGNFYPDVNGDNKATLGDALSIINRIHQIANSQQAASEGENVARDVPFTSAPENLIQLDTATRSVVASAIRLPWNTMEPRRETSLQTMAINSALNATQSEPKDTKLIGLLAHAAERRPYCISEPEVREHAEQTWDLALTSFTEANWLRFDANSESSLAQTNHPDTRDR
;
A
#
# COMPACT_ATOMS: atom_id res chain seq x y z
N SER A 1 39.95 -38.52 36.44
CA SER A 1 39.92 -39.45 35.30
C SER A 1 41.27 -40.13 35.17
N GLN A 2 41.34 -41.27 34.50
CA GLN A 2 42.57 -41.95 34.09
C GLN A 2 42.34 -42.50 32.69
N TRP A 3 43.37 -42.53 31.85
CA TRP A 3 43.33 -43.26 30.60
C TRP A 3 43.45 -44.77 30.87
N VAL A 4 42.63 -45.56 30.20
CA VAL A 4 42.62 -47.03 30.28
C VAL A 4 42.63 -47.55 28.84
N GLN A 5 43.50 -48.50 28.54
CA GLN A 5 43.60 -49.11 27.22
C GLN A 5 42.33 -49.91 26.89
N LEU A 6 41.83 -49.77 25.66
CA LEU A 6 40.66 -50.50 25.16
C LEU A 6 41.14 -51.62 24.24
N GLY A 7 41.07 -52.86 24.71
CA GLY A 7 41.62 -54.03 24.02
C GLY A 7 43.12 -54.23 24.26
N ALA A 8 43.74 -55.07 23.43
CA ALA A 8 45.18 -55.22 23.33
C ALA A 8 45.76 -54.22 22.31
N ASP A 9 47.08 -54.18 22.19
CA ASP A 9 47.78 -53.49 21.10
C ASP A 9 47.43 -54.11 19.73
N ILE A 10 47.56 -53.32 18.66
CA ILE A 10 47.33 -53.77 17.27
C ILE A 10 48.69 -53.76 16.56
N ASP A 11 49.34 -54.92 16.52
CA ASP A 11 50.70 -55.06 15.99
C ASP A 11 50.77 -55.01 14.45
N GLY A 12 51.92 -54.58 13.93
CA GLY A 12 52.29 -54.68 12.51
C GLY A 12 52.56 -56.12 12.07
N GLU A 13 52.64 -56.35 10.75
CA GLU A 13 52.78 -57.71 10.19
C GLU A 13 54.24 -58.13 10.00
N ALA A 14 55.09 -57.21 9.54
CA ALA A 14 56.54 -57.38 9.49
C ALA A 14 57.28 -56.29 10.28
N ALA A 15 58.59 -56.49 10.44
CA ALA A 15 59.48 -55.47 10.97
C ALA A 15 59.70 -54.36 9.92
N ASP A 16 59.98 -53.15 10.39
CA ASP A 16 60.30 -51.96 9.58
C ASP A 16 59.20 -51.43 8.63
N ASP A 17 58.05 -52.11 8.48
CA ASP A 17 56.82 -51.66 7.79
C ASP A 17 56.28 -50.28 8.24
N ARG A 18 56.66 -49.83 9.44
CA ARG A 18 56.18 -48.62 10.14
C ARG A 18 54.66 -48.56 10.30
N SER A 19 54.02 -49.71 10.54
CA SER A 19 52.62 -49.78 10.94
C SER A 19 52.36 -48.92 12.18
N GLY A 20 51.39 -48.01 12.07
CA GLY A 20 51.10 -47.00 13.10
C GLY A 20 51.76 -45.63 12.86
N GLN A 21 52.49 -45.43 11.75
CA GLN A 21 53.00 -44.10 11.37
C GLN A 21 51.87 -43.06 11.21
N ALA A 22 50.75 -43.49 10.61
CA ALA A 22 49.54 -42.68 10.49
C ALA A 22 48.37 -43.46 11.10
N VAL A 23 47.58 -42.78 11.93
CA VAL A 23 46.37 -43.34 12.54
C VAL A 23 45.23 -42.34 12.49
N SER A 24 44.01 -42.83 12.28
CA SER A 24 42.78 -42.02 12.34
C SER A 24 41.67 -42.80 13.03
N LEU A 25 40.83 -42.12 13.82
CA LEU A 25 39.79 -42.71 14.66
C LEU A 25 38.46 -42.00 14.37
N ASN A 26 37.38 -42.76 14.16
CA ASN A 26 36.06 -42.17 13.94
C ASN A 26 35.51 -41.46 15.21
N ALA A 27 34.51 -40.59 15.05
CA ALA A 27 34.02 -39.75 16.15
C ALA A 27 33.39 -40.53 17.31
N SER A 28 32.92 -41.76 17.06
CA SER A 28 32.42 -42.67 18.10
C SER A 28 33.49 -43.51 18.80
N GLY A 29 34.76 -43.38 18.40
CA GLY A 29 35.91 -44.08 19.00
C GLY A 29 35.92 -45.59 18.77
N ASN A 30 35.16 -46.10 17.79
CA ASN A 30 34.98 -47.54 17.57
C ASN A 30 35.53 -48.07 16.23
N THR A 31 35.96 -47.22 15.30
CA THR A 31 36.66 -47.61 14.07
C THR A 31 37.97 -46.84 13.97
N ILE A 32 39.09 -47.55 13.80
CA ILE A 32 40.44 -46.98 13.65
C ILE A 32 41.07 -47.45 12.32
N ALA A 33 41.66 -46.53 11.56
CA ALA A 33 42.49 -46.84 10.40
C ALA A 33 43.97 -46.65 10.76
N ILE A 34 44.82 -47.56 10.30
CA ILE A 34 46.25 -47.65 10.64
C ILE A 34 47.04 -47.81 9.33
N GLY A 35 47.90 -46.83 9.02
CA GLY A 35 48.80 -46.86 7.87
C GLY A 35 50.15 -47.50 8.19
N ALA A 36 50.72 -48.19 7.20
CA ALA A 36 52.02 -48.86 7.24
C ALA A 36 52.75 -48.66 5.90
N PRO A 37 53.33 -47.47 5.66
CA PRO A 37 53.75 -47.05 4.32
C PRO A 37 55.00 -47.75 3.78
N ASP A 38 55.85 -48.35 4.62
CA ASP A 38 57.06 -49.05 4.15
C ASP A 38 56.85 -50.57 4.00
N ASN A 39 55.60 -51.06 4.12
CA ASN A 39 55.25 -52.46 3.90
C ASN A 39 55.41 -52.89 2.42
N ASP A 40 55.80 -54.16 2.23
CA ASP A 40 56.17 -54.76 0.93
C ASP A 40 55.01 -55.54 0.22
N GLY A 41 53.77 -55.51 0.75
CA GLY A 41 52.69 -56.45 0.42
C GLY A 41 52.33 -56.57 -1.07
N ASN A 42 52.32 -55.47 -1.82
CA ASN A 42 52.08 -55.44 -3.27
C ASN A 42 53.32 -54.92 -4.06
N GLY A 43 54.52 -55.12 -3.51
CA GLY A 43 55.77 -54.60 -4.04
C GLY A 43 56.51 -53.77 -3.01
N SER A 44 57.83 -53.64 -3.15
CA SER A 44 58.61 -53.14 -2.01
C SER A 44 58.31 -51.69 -1.67
N ASN A 45 58.02 -51.42 -0.38
CA ASN A 45 57.54 -50.13 0.11
C ASN A 45 56.30 -49.62 -0.69
N SER A 46 55.40 -50.50 -1.14
CA SER A 46 54.09 -50.09 -1.68
C SER A 46 53.23 -49.44 -0.59
N GLY A 47 53.40 -49.93 0.65
CA GLY A 47 52.59 -49.56 1.79
C GLY A 47 51.20 -50.21 1.76
N HIS A 48 50.51 -50.16 2.90
CA HIS A 48 49.11 -50.54 3.02
C HIS A 48 48.41 -49.81 4.17
N VAL A 49 47.08 -49.89 4.23
CA VAL A 49 46.25 -49.45 5.35
C VAL A 49 45.37 -50.60 5.83
N ARG A 50 45.28 -50.77 7.15
CA ARG A 50 44.37 -51.72 7.80
C ARG A 50 43.37 -50.96 8.67
N VAL A 51 42.11 -51.35 8.61
CA VAL A 51 41.03 -50.74 9.41
C VAL A 51 40.51 -51.76 10.42
N TYR A 52 40.34 -51.35 11.67
CA TYR A 52 39.83 -52.19 12.76
C TYR A 52 38.59 -51.57 13.39
N ARG A 53 37.65 -52.42 13.79
CA ARG A 53 36.47 -52.05 14.57
C ARG A 53 36.49 -52.68 15.95
N SER A 54 36.18 -51.88 16.97
CA SER A 54 36.09 -52.34 18.36
C SER A 54 34.72 -52.94 18.66
N ASN A 55 34.73 -54.09 19.35
CA ASN A 55 33.52 -54.67 19.96
C ASN A 55 33.30 -54.21 21.42
N GLY A 56 34.07 -53.23 21.90
CA GLY A 56 34.10 -52.77 23.29
C GLY A 56 35.09 -53.52 24.19
N SER A 57 35.71 -54.61 23.71
CA SER A 57 36.72 -55.39 24.45
C SER A 57 37.92 -55.84 23.61
N GLN A 58 37.77 -55.91 22.29
CA GLN A 58 38.78 -56.30 21.31
C GLN A 58 38.60 -55.47 20.03
N TRP A 59 39.70 -55.26 19.32
CA TRP A 59 39.71 -54.74 17.96
C TRP A 59 39.74 -55.91 16.98
N THR A 60 38.91 -55.84 15.93
CA THR A 60 38.82 -56.85 14.87
C THR A 60 38.92 -56.16 13.52
N GLN A 61 39.70 -56.71 12.58
CA GLN A 61 39.88 -56.08 11.26
C GLN A 61 38.55 -56.01 10.49
N LEU A 62 38.33 -54.90 9.80
CA LEU A 62 37.10 -54.53 9.12
C LEU A 62 37.35 -54.51 7.61
N GLY A 63 37.20 -55.68 6.98
CA GLY A 63 37.59 -55.92 5.58
C GLY A 63 38.94 -56.62 5.46
N THR A 64 39.44 -56.71 4.23
CA THR A 64 40.85 -57.03 3.95
C THR A 64 41.72 -55.81 4.18
N ASP A 65 43.02 -55.99 4.00
CA ASP A 65 44.01 -54.94 3.82
C ASP A 65 43.70 -54.09 2.57
N ILE A 66 44.18 -52.84 2.58
CA ILE A 66 44.07 -51.89 1.47
C ILE A 66 45.50 -51.55 1.01
N ASP A 67 45.99 -52.28 0.03
CA ASP A 67 47.38 -52.21 -0.44
C ASP A 67 47.65 -50.99 -1.35
N GLY A 68 48.89 -50.51 -1.35
CA GLY A 68 49.43 -49.59 -2.36
C GLY A 68 49.56 -50.25 -3.74
N GLU A 69 49.69 -49.45 -4.79
CA GLU A 69 49.57 -49.94 -6.19
C GLU A 69 50.90 -50.34 -6.81
N ALA A 70 51.96 -49.54 -6.60
CA ALA A 70 53.30 -49.85 -7.05
C ALA A 70 54.35 -49.78 -5.92
N ALA A 71 55.50 -50.41 -6.17
CA ALA A 71 56.63 -50.39 -5.26
C ALA A 71 57.22 -48.97 -5.13
N GLY A 72 57.26 -48.45 -3.90
CA GLY A 72 57.78 -47.13 -3.56
C GLY A 72 56.71 -46.04 -3.37
N ASP A 73 55.43 -46.31 -3.68
CA ASP A 73 54.33 -45.35 -3.57
C ASP A 73 54.03 -44.90 -2.14
N ARG A 74 54.31 -45.78 -1.17
CA ARG A 74 54.16 -45.55 0.28
C ARG A 74 52.74 -45.17 0.69
N SER A 75 51.77 -45.96 0.22
CA SER A 75 50.35 -45.78 0.54
C SER A 75 50.08 -46.01 2.02
N GLY A 76 49.25 -45.16 2.63
CA GLY A 76 49.08 -45.13 4.09
C GLY A 76 50.08 -44.22 4.81
N GLY A 77 50.84 -43.40 4.09
CA GLY A 77 51.69 -42.36 4.68
C GLY A 77 50.89 -41.30 5.46
N ALA A 78 49.65 -41.07 5.06
CA ALA A 78 48.63 -40.32 5.78
C ALA A 78 47.25 -41.00 5.63
N VAL A 79 46.41 -40.97 6.67
CA VAL A 79 45.06 -41.57 6.67
C VAL A 79 44.06 -40.68 7.40
N SER A 80 42.81 -40.63 6.93
CA SER A 80 41.72 -39.89 7.59
C SER A 80 40.39 -40.63 7.46
N LEU A 81 39.70 -40.87 8.59
CA LEU A 81 38.35 -41.44 8.64
C LEU A 81 37.28 -40.35 8.80
N SER A 82 36.11 -40.58 8.22
CA SER A 82 34.87 -39.84 8.52
C SER A 82 34.37 -40.07 9.95
N ALA A 83 33.44 -39.24 10.43
CA ALA A 83 32.94 -39.34 11.80
C ALA A 83 32.13 -40.62 12.07
N ASP A 84 31.42 -41.15 11.06
CA ASP A 84 30.76 -42.45 11.12
C ASP A 84 31.75 -43.63 11.00
N GLY A 85 32.92 -43.39 10.41
CA GLY A 85 33.95 -44.38 10.14
C GLY A 85 33.67 -45.28 8.93
N ASN A 86 32.81 -44.85 7.99
CA ASN A 86 32.52 -45.58 6.75
C ASN A 86 33.24 -45.01 5.51
N THR A 87 33.90 -43.86 5.59
CA THR A 87 34.74 -43.29 4.53
C THR A 87 36.16 -43.10 5.02
N LEU A 88 37.15 -43.41 4.18
CA LEU A 88 38.58 -43.39 4.47
C LEU A 88 39.34 -42.74 3.32
N ALA A 89 40.11 -41.68 3.58
CA ALA A 89 41.10 -41.14 2.65
C ALA A 89 42.50 -41.67 2.99
N ILE A 90 43.27 -42.06 1.97
CA ILE A 90 44.62 -42.63 2.07
C ILE A 90 45.55 -41.85 1.14
N GLY A 91 46.58 -41.21 1.71
CA GLY A 91 47.64 -40.54 0.94
C GLY A 91 48.82 -41.46 0.63
N SER A 92 49.37 -41.31 -0.59
CA SER A 92 50.59 -41.99 -1.04
C SER A 92 51.51 -40.96 -1.72
N ALA A 93 52.20 -40.16 -0.90
CA ALA A 93 52.96 -38.99 -1.34
C ALA A 93 54.11 -39.30 -2.34
N TRP A 94 54.52 -40.56 -2.45
CA TRP A 94 55.65 -40.98 -3.28
C TRP A 94 55.23 -41.68 -4.58
N ASN A 95 53.93 -41.82 -4.85
CA ASN A 95 53.42 -42.33 -6.12
C ASN A 95 53.88 -41.48 -7.33
N ASN A 96 54.04 -42.16 -8.47
CA ASN A 96 54.75 -41.65 -9.64
C ASN A 96 53.90 -41.56 -10.92
N ASP A 97 52.61 -41.92 -10.89
CA ASP A 97 51.82 -42.14 -12.11
C ASP A 97 51.55 -40.85 -12.89
N ASN A 98 51.34 -39.72 -12.19
CA ASN A 98 51.30 -38.39 -12.80
C ASN A 98 52.66 -37.64 -12.74
N GLY A 99 53.77 -38.38 -12.64
CA GLY A 99 55.14 -37.87 -12.61
C GLY A 99 55.89 -38.18 -11.31
N ASN A 100 57.23 -38.16 -11.37
CA ASN A 100 58.13 -38.55 -10.28
C ASN A 100 57.74 -37.90 -8.94
N SER A 101 57.32 -38.70 -7.96
CA SER A 101 56.83 -38.26 -6.64
C SER A 101 55.81 -37.10 -6.71
N ALA A 102 54.92 -37.11 -7.71
CA ALA A 102 53.76 -36.22 -7.72
C ALA A 102 52.82 -36.53 -6.55
N GLY A 103 52.73 -37.82 -6.19
CA GLY A 103 51.89 -38.36 -5.13
C GLY A 103 50.41 -38.39 -5.51
N HIS A 104 49.64 -39.25 -4.85
CA HIS A 104 48.18 -39.32 -5.03
C HIS A 104 47.46 -39.53 -3.71
N THR A 105 46.13 -39.49 -3.77
CA THR A 105 45.25 -39.88 -2.67
C THR A 105 44.10 -40.69 -3.20
N ARG A 106 43.77 -41.78 -2.51
CA ARG A 106 42.64 -42.66 -2.82
C ARG A 106 41.62 -42.60 -1.71
N VAL A 107 40.35 -42.56 -2.07
CA VAL A 107 39.23 -42.51 -1.12
C VAL A 107 38.46 -43.82 -1.20
N TYR A 108 38.17 -44.42 -0.06
CA TYR A 108 37.48 -45.69 0.06
C TYR A 108 36.21 -45.53 0.89
N ARG A 109 35.16 -46.27 0.52
CA ARG A 109 33.91 -46.35 1.26
C ARG A 109 33.60 -47.79 1.65
N TRP A 110 33.25 -48.01 2.91
CA TRP A 110 32.81 -49.29 3.42
C TRP A 110 31.41 -49.63 2.89
N ASN A 111 31.28 -50.72 2.13
CA ASN A 111 29.99 -51.14 1.54
C ASN A 111 29.19 -52.13 2.41
N GLY A 112 29.61 -52.36 3.65
CA GLY A 112 29.05 -53.41 4.52
C GLY A 112 29.82 -54.75 4.47
N SER A 113 30.70 -54.96 3.50
CA SER A 113 31.50 -56.19 3.33
C SER A 113 32.98 -55.96 3.03
N GLN A 114 33.31 -54.88 2.33
CA GLN A 114 34.68 -54.52 1.92
C GLN A 114 34.80 -53.00 1.77
N TRP A 115 36.05 -52.52 1.73
CA TRP A 115 36.36 -51.15 1.31
C TRP A 115 36.39 -51.09 -0.21
N VAL A 116 35.58 -50.21 -0.80
CA VAL A 116 35.51 -50.01 -2.26
C VAL A 116 35.99 -48.60 -2.56
N GLN A 117 36.88 -48.43 -3.56
CA GLN A 117 37.36 -47.12 -3.95
C GLN A 117 36.22 -46.25 -4.53
N LEU A 118 36.17 -44.99 -4.11
CA LEU A 118 35.12 -44.02 -4.42
C LEU A 118 35.54 -43.16 -5.61
N GLY A 119 35.41 -43.72 -6.82
CA GLY A 119 35.82 -43.08 -8.07
C GLY A 119 37.29 -43.35 -8.42
N ALA A 120 37.84 -42.50 -9.29
CA ALA A 120 39.24 -42.57 -9.71
C ALA A 120 40.19 -41.99 -8.66
N ASP A 121 41.49 -42.08 -8.94
CA ASP A 121 42.57 -41.57 -8.09
C ASP A 121 42.64 -40.04 -8.10
N ILE A 122 43.08 -39.45 -6.97
CA ILE A 122 43.23 -38.00 -6.84
C ILE A 122 44.71 -37.63 -6.94
N ASP A 123 45.17 -37.53 -8.19
CA ASP A 123 46.57 -37.29 -8.53
C ASP A 123 47.06 -35.88 -8.16
N GLY A 124 48.33 -35.79 -7.74
CA GLY A 124 49.08 -34.55 -7.66
C GLY A 124 49.36 -33.95 -9.03
N GLU A 125 49.23 -32.63 -9.17
CA GLU A 125 49.38 -31.92 -10.46
C GLU A 125 50.83 -31.65 -10.87
N LEU A 126 51.80 -31.88 -9.97
CA LEU A 126 53.18 -31.41 -10.10
C LEU A 126 54.16 -32.50 -9.65
N ALA A 127 55.13 -32.83 -10.51
CA ALA A 127 56.21 -33.75 -10.16
C ALA A 127 57.03 -33.22 -8.96
N ASN A 128 57.32 -34.10 -8.01
CA ASN A 128 57.88 -33.83 -6.69
C ASN A 128 56.98 -32.99 -5.76
N GLY A 129 55.69 -32.81 -6.08
CA GLY A 129 54.75 -32.05 -5.25
C GLY A 129 54.35 -32.74 -3.94
N LEU A 130 54.55 -34.06 -3.84
CA LEU A 130 54.24 -34.89 -2.66
C LEU A 130 52.75 -34.81 -2.22
N SER A 131 51.83 -34.83 -3.18
CA SER A 131 50.38 -34.80 -2.94
C SER A 131 49.93 -36.01 -2.13
N GLY A 132 49.21 -35.79 -1.04
CA GLY A 132 48.85 -36.84 -0.09
C GLY A 132 49.83 -37.00 1.07
N THR A 133 50.78 -36.07 1.26
CA THR A 133 51.59 -35.99 2.50
C THR A 133 50.70 -35.74 3.73
N SER A 134 49.62 -34.99 3.56
CA SER A 134 48.54 -34.92 4.55
C SER A 134 47.18 -35.02 3.89
N VAL A 135 46.22 -35.64 4.58
CA VAL A 135 44.82 -35.79 4.13
C VAL A 135 43.88 -35.57 5.31
N SER A 136 42.74 -34.91 5.08
CA SER A 136 41.73 -34.68 6.12
C SER A 136 40.32 -34.65 5.51
N LEU A 137 39.42 -35.52 5.99
CA LEU A 137 38.00 -35.53 5.68
C LEU A 137 37.19 -34.62 6.63
N SER A 138 36.07 -34.08 6.15
CA SER A 138 34.98 -33.57 7.00
C SER A 138 34.22 -34.73 7.67
N ALA A 139 33.43 -34.42 8.72
CA ALA A 139 32.76 -35.45 9.53
C ALA A 139 31.73 -36.26 8.73
N ASP A 140 31.02 -35.60 7.83
CA ASP A 140 30.01 -36.13 6.91
C ASP A 140 30.61 -36.82 5.66
N SER A 141 31.91 -36.72 5.43
CA SER A 141 32.62 -37.10 4.20
C SER A 141 32.30 -36.25 2.96
N SER A 142 31.65 -35.08 3.08
CA SER A 142 31.35 -34.23 1.92
C SER A 142 32.58 -33.48 1.37
N ARG A 143 33.65 -33.34 2.16
CA ARG A 143 34.88 -32.64 1.77
C ARG A 143 36.15 -33.39 2.16
N LEU A 144 37.20 -33.20 1.36
CA LEU A 144 38.55 -33.72 1.57
C LEU A 144 39.58 -32.62 1.30
N ALA A 145 40.46 -32.33 2.24
CA ALA A 145 41.66 -31.54 2.01
C ALA A 145 42.87 -32.47 1.79
N ILE A 146 43.70 -32.16 0.79
CA ILE A 146 44.94 -32.89 0.45
C ILE A 146 46.09 -31.90 0.43
N GLY A 147 47.07 -32.11 1.30
CA GLY A 147 48.32 -31.36 1.36
C GLY A 147 49.39 -31.91 0.41
N ALA A 148 50.09 -30.99 -0.26
CA ALA A 148 51.19 -31.22 -1.20
C ALA A 148 52.30 -30.19 -0.91
N PRO A 149 53.12 -30.38 0.15
CA PRO A 149 54.01 -29.35 0.69
C PRO A 149 55.10 -28.87 -0.27
N TRP A 150 55.38 -29.61 -1.34
CA TRP A 150 56.40 -29.24 -2.33
C TRP A 150 55.78 -28.76 -3.66
N GLY A 151 54.44 -28.71 -3.75
CA GLY A 151 53.72 -28.14 -4.89
C GLY A 151 53.92 -26.62 -5.02
N ALA A 152 53.86 -26.10 -6.24
CA ALA A 152 54.00 -24.67 -6.58
C ALA A 152 55.28 -23.95 -6.09
N GLY A 153 56.24 -24.63 -5.44
CA GLY A 153 57.44 -24.03 -4.84
C GLY A 153 57.21 -23.33 -3.50
N THR A 154 55.96 -23.20 -3.04
CA THR A 154 55.58 -22.69 -1.71
C THR A 154 54.87 -23.74 -0.85
N GLY A 155 54.49 -24.87 -1.47
CA GLY A 155 53.52 -25.82 -0.97
C GLY A 155 52.08 -25.45 -1.36
N GLN A 156 51.23 -26.45 -1.53
CA GLN A 156 49.80 -26.25 -1.80
C GLN A 156 48.92 -27.21 -1.01
N THR A 157 47.66 -26.84 -0.83
CA THR A 157 46.58 -27.71 -0.35
C THR A 157 45.41 -27.63 -1.32
N ARG A 158 44.90 -28.77 -1.79
CA ARG A 158 43.73 -28.87 -2.66
C ARG A 158 42.54 -29.34 -1.85
N VAL A 159 41.42 -28.61 -1.90
CA VAL A 159 40.18 -28.95 -1.20
C VAL A 159 39.14 -29.41 -2.21
N TYR A 160 38.56 -30.57 -1.95
CA TYR A 160 37.61 -31.28 -2.79
C TYR A 160 36.23 -31.35 -2.15
N HIS A 161 35.20 -31.42 -2.98
CA HIS A 161 33.81 -31.62 -2.57
C HIS A 161 33.23 -32.84 -3.30
N PHE A 162 32.50 -33.68 -2.57
CA PHE A 162 31.87 -34.89 -3.08
C PHE A 162 30.35 -34.71 -3.17
N HIS A 163 29.80 -34.92 -4.36
CA HIS A 163 28.36 -35.10 -4.55
C HIS A 163 28.04 -36.59 -4.78
N ASN A 164 26.76 -36.94 -4.74
CA ASN A 164 26.28 -38.30 -4.53
C ASN A 164 26.84 -39.35 -5.49
N THR A 165 27.47 -40.38 -4.93
CA THR A 165 27.82 -41.67 -5.58
C THR A 165 28.60 -41.57 -6.91
N ASN A 166 29.91 -41.35 -6.76
CA ASN A 166 31.00 -41.74 -7.68
C ASN A 166 31.58 -40.67 -8.64
N SER A 167 31.23 -39.39 -8.53
CA SER A 167 31.86 -38.31 -9.30
C SER A 167 32.87 -37.48 -8.47
N ILE A 168 33.99 -37.14 -9.12
CA ILE A 168 35.10 -36.29 -8.64
C ILE A 168 35.59 -35.47 -9.85
N PRO A 169 36.34 -34.35 -9.69
CA PRO A 169 36.44 -33.43 -8.56
C PRO A 169 36.06 -31.99 -8.93
N LEU A 170 35.43 -31.25 -8.01
CA LEU A 170 35.56 -29.78 -7.97
C LEU A 170 36.61 -29.44 -6.90
N GLY A 171 37.82 -29.11 -7.36
CA GLY A 171 38.97 -28.80 -6.51
C GLY A 171 39.25 -27.30 -6.45
N THR A 172 39.53 -26.78 -5.25
CA THR A 172 40.12 -25.44 -5.07
C THR A 172 41.54 -25.57 -4.54
N THR A 173 42.50 -24.87 -5.17
CA THR A 173 43.92 -24.91 -4.78
C THR A 173 44.28 -23.67 -3.96
N ILE A 174 44.75 -23.89 -2.74
CA ILE A 174 45.31 -22.88 -1.84
C ILE A 174 46.83 -23.07 -1.84
N VAL A 175 47.61 -22.01 -2.03
CA VAL A 175 49.08 -22.05 -2.10
C VAL A 175 49.73 -21.28 -0.94
N GLY A 176 50.95 -21.65 -0.58
CA GLY A 176 51.79 -20.89 0.36
C GLY A 176 52.15 -19.51 -0.19
N GLU A 177 52.45 -18.58 0.71
CA GLU A 177 52.79 -17.18 0.40
C GLU A 177 54.28 -16.98 0.07
N THR A 178 55.13 -17.88 0.55
CA THR A 178 56.59 -17.79 0.51
C THR A 178 57.22 -19.09 0.03
N VAL A 179 58.35 -19.00 -0.68
CA VAL A 179 59.05 -20.19 -1.20
C VAL A 179 59.58 -21.07 -0.06
N ASP A 180 59.60 -22.37 -0.31
CA ASP A 180 60.12 -23.41 0.60
C ASP A 180 59.45 -23.45 2.00
N GLU A 181 58.24 -22.88 2.19
CA GLU A 181 57.57 -22.87 3.51
C GLU A 181 56.89 -24.20 3.92
N ASN A 182 56.79 -25.15 2.97
CA ASN A 182 56.05 -26.41 3.05
C ASN A 182 54.55 -26.25 3.39
N PHE A 183 53.86 -25.28 2.78
CA PHE A 183 52.41 -25.11 2.96
C PHE A 183 51.66 -26.39 2.54
N GLY A 184 51.00 -27.06 3.48
CA GLY A 184 50.32 -28.35 3.24
C GLY A 184 51.02 -29.57 3.84
N GLU A 185 52.12 -29.39 4.60
CA GLU A 185 52.76 -30.47 5.36
C GLU A 185 51.75 -31.16 6.31
N SER A 186 50.81 -30.38 6.85
CA SER A 186 49.68 -30.89 7.64
C SER A 186 48.40 -30.12 7.30
N THR A 187 47.27 -30.82 7.33
CA THR A 187 45.93 -30.30 7.02
C THR A 187 44.91 -30.83 8.03
N SER A 188 43.90 -30.02 8.35
CA SER A 188 42.80 -30.42 9.23
C SER A 188 41.52 -29.66 8.88
N LEU A 189 40.48 -30.36 8.43
CA LEU A 189 39.14 -29.82 8.26
C LEU A 189 38.37 -29.78 9.59
N SER A 190 37.44 -28.85 9.70
CA SER A 190 36.37 -28.89 10.70
C SER A 190 35.32 -29.95 10.35
N GLY A 191 34.49 -30.33 11.32
CA GLY A 191 33.47 -31.37 11.11
C GLY A 191 32.45 -31.04 10.01
N ASP A 192 32.09 -29.77 9.87
CA ASP A 192 31.24 -29.24 8.80
C ASP A 192 32.00 -28.98 7.47
N GLY A 193 33.31 -29.23 7.43
CA GLY A 193 34.16 -29.01 6.27
C GLY A 193 34.38 -27.54 5.87
N ASN A 194 33.73 -26.58 6.54
CA ASN A 194 33.78 -25.16 6.16
C ASN A 194 35.01 -24.42 6.68
N ARG A 195 35.84 -25.05 7.51
CA ARG A 195 37.12 -24.48 7.96
C ARG A 195 38.25 -25.46 7.72
N LEU A 196 39.38 -24.94 7.28
CA LEU A 196 40.60 -25.70 7.03
C LEU A 196 41.77 -25.03 7.75
N ALA A 197 42.44 -25.77 8.63
CA ALA A 197 43.77 -25.41 9.10
C ALA A 197 44.83 -26.07 8.19
N VAL A 198 45.83 -25.30 7.78
CA VAL A 198 47.00 -25.78 7.01
C VAL A 198 48.28 -25.36 7.72
N GLY A 199 49.21 -26.29 7.91
CA GLY A 199 50.54 -26.02 8.44
C GLY A 199 51.56 -25.70 7.36
N SER A 200 52.42 -24.72 7.63
CA SER A 200 53.65 -24.40 6.90
C SER A 200 54.82 -24.43 7.89
N PRO A 201 55.50 -25.57 8.11
CA PRO A 201 56.51 -25.71 9.15
C PRO A 201 57.72 -24.79 8.94
N PHE A 202 57.99 -24.34 7.71
CA PHE A 202 59.18 -23.56 7.37
C PHE A 202 58.87 -22.11 6.98
N LYS A 203 57.64 -21.63 7.19
CA LYS A 203 57.29 -20.22 6.92
C LYS A 203 58.18 -19.27 7.72
N GLY A 204 58.66 -18.23 7.03
CA GLY A 204 59.66 -17.30 7.55
C GLY A 204 61.11 -17.66 7.18
N LEU A 205 61.36 -18.76 6.46
CA LEU A 205 62.67 -19.03 5.85
C LEU A 205 63.12 -17.83 4.98
N VAL A 206 64.28 -17.28 5.31
CA VAL A 206 65.03 -16.37 4.44
C VAL A 206 66.28 -17.12 4.00
N PRO A 207 66.52 -17.30 2.68
CA PRO A 207 67.70 -18.01 2.19
C PRO A 207 69.02 -17.41 2.72
N GLY A 208 69.67 -18.11 3.66
CA GLY A 208 70.91 -17.68 4.31
C GLY A 208 70.76 -17.05 5.70
N ASP A 209 69.57 -17.04 6.30
CA ASP A 209 69.40 -16.84 7.76
C ASP A 209 68.55 -17.95 8.38
N ASP A 210 69.22 -19.10 8.56
CA ASP A 210 68.75 -20.35 9.15
C ASP A 210 68.13 -20.20 10.57
N ASN A 211 68.31 -19.04 11.22
CA ASN A 211 68.06 -18.85 12.65
C ASN A 211 66.67 -18.32 13.00
N ASN A 212 65.83 -17.95 12.01
CA ASN A 212 64.55 -17.28 12.24
C ASN A 212 63.35 -17.99 11.57
N VAL A 213 63.40 -19.32 11.44
CA VAL A 213 62.25 -20.11 10.99
C VAL A 213 61.24 -20.22 12.14
N THR A 214 60.10 -19.54 12.02
CA THR A 214 59.02 -19.62 13.02
C THR A 214 58.00 -20.71 12.69
N GLY A 215 57.86 -21.05 11.41
CA GLY A 215 56.71 -21.79 10.90
C GLY A 215 55.41 -21.01 11.04
N SER A 216 54.29 -21.60 10.61
CA SER A 216 52.95 -21.06 10.85
C SER A 216 51.87 -22.14 10.69
N ALA A 217 50.66 -21.83 11.14
CA ALA A 217 49.43 -22.50 10.69
C ALA A 217 48.42 -21.43 10.27
N SER A 218 47.91 -21.54 9.04
CA SER A 218 46.89 -20.67 8.47
C SER A 218 45.51 -21.34 8.59
N VAL A 219 44.48 -20.57 8.95
CA VAL A 219 43.09 -21.06 9.01
C VAL A 219 42.25 -20.33 7.97
N PHE A 220 41.71 -21.11 7.04
CA PHE A 220 40.82 -20.66 5.98
C PHE A 220 39.38 -20.99 6.35
N SER A 221 38.45 -20.11 5.97
CA SER A 221 37.02 -20.44 5.92
C SER A 221 36.64 -20.62 4.46
N MET A 222 35.82 -21.62 4.17
CA MET A 222 34.99 -21.59 2.97
C MET A 222 34.12 -20.33 3.04
N VAL A 223 34.06 -19.61 1.93
CA VAL A 223 32.99 -18.66 1.64
C VAL A 223 32.14 -19.35 0.60
N ASP A 224 30.92 -19.70 0.97
CA ASP A 224 29.91 -20.12 0.00
C ASP A 224 29.61 -18.93 -0.93
N GLN A 225 29.63 -19.19 -2.23
CA GLN A 225 29.33 -18.21 -3.28
C GLN A 225 28.21 -18.70 -4.20
N SER A 226 27.47 -19.75 -3.82
CA SER A 226 26.20 -20.07 -4.49
C SER A 226 25.26 -18.87 -4.34
N LEU A 227 24.91 -18.26 -5.48
CA LEU A 227 23.96 -17.15 -5.49
C LEU A 227 22.59 -17.73 -5.12
N ARG A 228 21.93 -17.07 -4.18
CA ARG A 228 20.64 -17.49 -3.67
C ARG A 228 19.90 -16.35 -3.01
N LEU A 229 18.60 -16.49 -2.91
CA LEU A 229 17.77 -15.77 -1.97
C LEU A 229 18.01 -16.38 -0.56
N GLY A 230 17.47 -15.74 0.47
CA GLY A 230 17.29 -16.41 1.77
C GLY A 230 18.55 -16.92 2.49
N GLY A 231 18.34 -17.94 3.31
CA GLY A 231 19.33 -18.62 4.14
C GLY A 231 19.58 -20.07 3.72
N LEU A 232 18.50 -20.79 3.36
CA LEU A 232 18.51 -22.14 2.78
C LEU A 232 18.86 -22.09 1.28
N ARG A 233 18.86 -23.24 0.59
CA ARG A 233 19.00 -23.36 -0.88
C ARG A 233 18.78 -24.81 -1.33
N ASP A 234 17.80 -25.01 -2.20
CA ASP A 234 17.56 -26.27 -2.91
C ASP A 234 18.37 -26.36 -4.23
N ALA A 235 17.87 -27.09 -5.24
CA ALA A 235 18.48 -27.29 -6.55
C ALA A 235 17.39 -27.54 -7.62
N GLU A 236 16.50 -26.58 -7.77
CA GLU A 236 15.34 -26.64 -8.65
C GLU A 236 15.74 -26.78 -10.13
N ALA A 237 14.98 -27.61 -10.85
CA ALA A 237 14.99 -27.63 -12.31
C ALA A 237 13.65 -27.04 -12.80
N ASP A 238 13.66 -25.73 -13.04
CA ASP A 238 12.58 -24.92 -13.63
C ASP A 238 11.36 -24.61 -12.73
N GLY A 239 11.54 -24.49 -11.41
CA GLY A 239 10.62 -23.89 -10.42
C GLY A 239 9.13 -24.07 -10.73
N THR A 240 8.55 -25.20 -10.33
CA THR A 240 7.29 -25.70 -10.88
C THR A 240 6.08 -25.16 -10.14
N PRO A 241 5.30 -24.22 -10.72
CA PRO A 241 4.27 -23.50 -9.98
C PRO A 241 3.21 -24.44 -9.40
N SER A 242 3.15 -24.49 -8.07
CA SER A 242 2.07 -25.12 -7.31
C SER A 242 0.90 -24.15 -7.09
N ASN A 243 -0.31 -24.70 -6.97
CA ASN A 243 -1.52 -23.94 -6.59
C ASN A 243 -1.48 -23.37 -5.15
N PHE A 244 -0.41 -23.62 -4.38
CA PHE A 244 -0.20 -23.06 -3.04
C PHE A 244 1.19 -22.42 -2.84
N ALA A 245 2.05 -22.41 -3.87
CA ALA A 245 3.50 -22.18 -3.71
C ALA A 245 4.12 -23.12 -2.64
N ASP A 246 3.86 -24.42 -2.78
CA ASP A 246 4.33 -25.51 -1.90
C ASP A 246 4.88 -26.72 -2.70
N GLY A 247 5.23 -26.52 -3.98
CA GLY A 247 5.55 -27.61 -4.91
C GLY A 247 6.95 -28.19 -4.74
N ASP A 248 7.80 -27.48 -4.00
CA ASP A 248 9.25 -27.48 -4.16
C ASP A 248 9.92 -27.76 -2.79
N GLY A 249 9.65 -26.95 -1.76
CA GLY A 249 10.34 -27.04 -0.46
C GLY A 249 9.62 -26.43 0.75
N GLU A 250 10.42 -25.83 1.63
CA GLU A 250 10.03 -24.91 2.72
C GLU A 250 11.15 -23.83 2.86
N ASP A 251 11.77 -23.45 1.73
CA ASP A 251 12.89 -22.52 1.61
C ASP A 251 12.50 -21.15 1.03
N GLU A 252 11.22 -20.82 1.07
CA GLU A 252 10.65 -19.48 0.87
C GLU A 252 11.02 -18.51 2.04
N ASP A 253 12.32 -18.39 2.36
CA ASP A 253 12.89 -17.55 3.42
C ASP A 253 13.65 -16.31 2.90
N GLY A 254 13.66 -16.09 1.59
CA GLY A 254 14.27 -14.94 0.91
C GLY A 254 13.50 -13.63 0.92
N ILE A 255 12.16 -13.65 0.98
CA ILE A 255 11.31 -12.47 0.74
C ILE A 255 10.44 -12.14 1.96
N THR A 256 10.38 -10.86 2.31
CA THR A 256 9.34 -10.32 3.20
C THR A 256 8.77 -9.03 2.63
N TYR A 257 7.47 -8.75 2.85
CA TYR A 257 6.74 -7.68 2.17
C TYR A 257 5.78 -6.91 3.10
N SER A 258 5.50 -5.64 2.77
CA SER A 258 4.41 -4.86 3.37
C SER A 258 3.06 -5.25 2.78
N ALA A 259 1.95 -4.92 3.45
CA ALA A 259 0.61 -5.09 2.90
C ALA A 259 0.49 -4.57 1.45
N LEU A 260 -0.11 -5.37 0.56
CA LEU A 260 -0.31 -5.01 -0.84
C LEU A 260 -1.69 -4.36 -0.97
N ILE A 261 -1.74 -3.03 -1.09
CA ILE A 261 -3.00 -2.29 -1.24
C ILE A 261 -3.11 -1.77 -2.67
N ALA A 262 -4.24 -2.02 -3.35
CA ALA A 262 -4.48 -1.57 -4.72
C ALA A 262 -4.23 -0.06 -4.89
N GLY A 263 -3.47 0.32 -5.93
CA GLY A 263 -3.13 1.71 -6.26
C GLY A 263 -2.06 2.37 -5.37
N THR A 264 -1.38 1.62 -4.49
CA THR A 264 -0.35 2.16 -3.57
C THR A 264 1.08 1.72 -3.92
N THR A 265 2.08 2.14 -3.12
CA THR A 265 3.45 1.63 -3.21
C THR A 265 3.70 0.61 -2.11
N ALA A 266 3.95 -0.63 -2.48
CA ALA A 266 4.39 -1.68 -1.58
C ALA A 266 5.92 -1.68 -1.42
N ASN A 267 6.41 -2.16 -0.28
CA ASN A 267 7.83 -2.34 0.02
C ASN A 267 8.13 -3.82 0.20
N ILE A 268 9.32 -4.24 -0.18
CA ILE A 268 9.74 -5.64 -0.18
C ILE A 268 11.23 -5.75 0.17
N ASP A 269 11.55 -6.53 1.20
CA ASP A 269 12.90 -6.79 1.67
C ASP A 269 13.36 -8.14 1.07
N VAL A 270 14.34 -8.07 0.16
CA VAL A 270 14.90 -9.24 -0.55
C VAL A 270 16.23 -9.62 0.09
N SER A 271 16.26 -10.73 0.82
CA SER A 271 17.47 -11.33 1.39
C SER A 271 18.24 -12.07 0.29
N VAL A 272 19.53 -11.77 0.14
CA VAL A 272 20.41 -12.40 -0.86
C VAL A 272 21.70 -12.89 -0.20
N ALA A 273 22.13 -14.11 -0.51
CA ALA A 273 23.33 -14.72 0.04
C ALA A 273 24.30 -15.26 -1.04
N GLY A 274 25.50 -15.61 -0.58
CA GLY A 274 26.63 -16.09 -1.39
C GLY A 274 27.35 -14.99 -2.18
N ARG A 275 26.68 -14.34 -3.13
CA ARG A 275 27.24 -13.26 -3.97
C ARG A 275 26.16 -12.28 -4.44
N ALA A 276 26.57 -11.16 -5.03
CA ALA A 276 25.64 -10.23 -5.67
C ALA A 276 25.08 -10.81 -6.97
N GLY A 277 23.89 -10.37 -7.38
CA GLY A 277 23.16 -10.87 -8.55
C GLY A 277 22.19 -9.84 -9.13
N GLN A 278 21.29 -10.32 -9.98
CA GLN A 278 20.21 -9.57 -10.61
C GLN A 278 18.90 -10.33 -10.39
N LEU A 279 17.88 -9.60 -9.95
CA LEU A 279 16.54 -10.10 -9.65
C LEU A 279 15.58 -9.78 -10.80
N ASP A 280 14.94 -10.80 -11.34
CA ASP A 280 13.73 -10.66 -12.13
C ASP A 280 12.56 -11.19 -11.28
N ALA A 281 11.46 -10.45 -11.17
CA ALA A 281 10.33 -10.84 -10.31
C ALA A 281 8.97 -10.37 -10.84
N TRP A 282 7.93 -11.13 -10.53
CA TRP A 282 6.56 -10.91 -11.00
C TRP A 282 5.52 -11.13 -9.89
N ILE A 283 4.33 -10.54 -10.05
CA ILE A 283 3.11 -10.80 -9.27
C ILE A 283 1.90 -10.86 -10.22
N ASP A 284 1.09 -11.91 -10.14
CA ASP A 284 -0.17 -12.12 -10.87
C ASP A 284 -1.29 -11.24 -10.26
N PHE A 285 -1.26 -9.92 -10.49
CA PHE A 285 -2.12 -8.97 -9.77
C PHE A 285 -3.62 -9.14 -10.05
N ASN A 286 -3.97 -9.78 -11.17
CA ASN A 286 -5.36 -10.04 -11.58
C ASN A 286 -5.87 -11.45 -11.19
N ALA A 287 -4.96 -12.38 -10.85
CA ALA A 287 -5.17 -13.79 -10.52
C ALA A 287 -5.85 -14.65 -11.59
N ASP A 288 -5.56 -14.41 -12.87
CA ASP A 288 -6.01 -15.23 -13.99
C ASP A 288 -5.02 -16.36 -14.37
N GLY A 289 -3.81 -16.34 -13.82
CA GLY A 289 -2.75 -17.35 -14.02
C GLY A 289 -1.83 -17.08 -15.21
N ASP A 290 -2.02 -15.97 -15.93
CA ASP A 290 -1.02 -15.32 -16.78
C ASP A 290 -0.09 -14.44 -15.91
N TRP A 291 1.02 -13.97 -16.49
CA TRP A 291 2.08 -13.21 -15.81
C TRP A 291 2.74 -12.19 -16.78
N GLN A 292 2.01 -11.82 -17.84
CA GLN A 292 2.47 -11.00 -18.95
C GLN A 292 1.70 -9.67 -19.06
N ASP A 293 0.78 -9.41 -18.13
CA ASP A 293 -0.07 -8.22 -18.18
C ASP A 293 0.70 -6.96 -17.73
N ALA A 294 0.16 -5.78 -18.06
CA ALA A 294 0.89 -4.52 -18.04
C ALA A 294 1.13 -3.94 -16.63
N GLY A 295 2.03 -4.56 -15.87
CA GLY A 295 2.43 -4.16 -14.52
C GLY A 295 2.94 -5.32 -13.65
N GLU A 296 2.77 -6.55 -14.11
CA GLU A 296 3.00 -7.76 -13.33
C GLU A 296 4.48 -8.06 -13.11
N GLN A 297 5.35 -7.76 -14.08
CA GLN A 297 6.80 -7.79 -13.87
C GLN A 297 7.25 -6.61 -13.01
N ILE A 298 7.23 -6.80 -11.68
CA ILE A 298 7.63 -5.79 -10.70
C ILE A 298 9.14 -5.47 -10.74
N TYR A 299 9.98 -6.45 -11.08
CA TYR A 299 11.43 -6.26 -11.26
C TYR A 299 11.95 -6.94 -12.52
N SER A 300 12.86 -6.24 -13.21
CA SER A 300 13.52 -6.72 -14.42
C SER A 300 15.01 -6.40 -14.32
N SER A 301 15.81 -7.44 -14.05
CA SER A 301 17.26 -7.39 -13.88
C SER A 301 17.74 -6.41 -12.80
N GLU A 302 16.97 -6.27 -11.71
CA GLU A 302 17.27 -5.32 -10.62
C GLU A 302 18.52 -5.76 -9.84
N PRO A 303 19.58 -4.93 -9.76
CA PRO A 303 20.87 -5.35 -9.19
C PRO A 303 20.83 -5.44 -7.65
N VAL A 304 20.95 -6.65 -7.12
CA VAL A 304 20.88 -6.95 -5.68
C VAL A 304 22.23 -7.37 -5.10
N SER A 305 22.50 -6.93 -3.86
CA SER A 305 23.74 -7.18 -3.13
C SER A 305 23.55 -8.19 -2.00
N VAL A 306 24.63 -8.84 -1.55
CA VAL A 306 24.58 -9.76 -0.40
C VAL A 306 24.10 -9.03 0.86
N GLY A 307 23.08 -9.57 1.52
CA GLY A 307 22.33 -8.93 2.60
C GLY A 307 20.87 -8.70 2.23
N VAL A 308 20.17 -7.88 3.01
CA VAL A 308 18.78 -7.48 2.74
C VAL A 308 18.78 -6.25 1.82
N ASN A 309 18.00 -6.33 0.75
CA ASN A 309 17.80 -5.29 -0.25
C ASN A 309 16.36 -4.78 -0.14
N SER A 310 16.17 -3.61 0.47
CA SER A 310 14.85 -2.98 0.59
C SER A 310 14.48 -2.31 -0.73
N LEU A 311 13.55 -2.91 -1.47
CA LEU A 311 13.01 -2.43 -2.73
C LEU A 311 11.55 -2.00 -2.57
N SER A 312 10.98 -1.37 -3.60
CA SER A 312 9.56 -0.96 -3.61
C SER A 312 9.00 -0.98 -5.04
N PHE A 313 7.71 -1.29 -5.16
CA PHE A 313 6.98 -1.32 -6.44
C PHE A 313 5.58 -0.70 -6.29
N ALA A 314 4.96 -0.32 -7.41
CA ALA A 314 3.58 0.16 -7.42
C ALA A 314 2.63 -1.02 -7.61
N VAL A 315 1.62 -1.12 -6.74
CA VAL A 315 0.49 -2.06 -6.90
C VAL A 315 -0.51 -1.43 -7.87
N PRO A 316 -0.95 -2.13 -8.94
CA PRO A 316 -1.98 -1.61 -9.85
C PRO A 316 -3.27 -1.18 -9.14
N ASN A 317 -4.05 -0.28 -9.76
CA ASN A 317 -5.31 0.22 -9.18
C ASN A 317 -6.46 -0.79 -9.33
N ASP A 318 -6.29 -1.70 -10.29
CA ASP A 318 -7.11 -2.83 -10.69
C ASP A 318 -6.56 -4.17 -10.17
N ALA A 319 -5.52 -4.14 -9.33
CA ALA A 319 -5.07 -5.29 -8.56
C ALA A 319 -6.19 -5.72 -7.59
N ILE A 320 -6.65 -6.97 -7.75
CA ILE A 320 -7.76 -7.55 -6.98
C ILE A 320 -7.47 -8.96 -6.47
N GLY A 321 -6.44 -9.63 -7.01
CA GLY A 321 -6.23 -11.04 -6.77
C GLY A 321 -7.46 -11.92 -7.10
N GLY A 322 -7.43 -13.15 -6.60
CA GLY A 322 -8.49 -14.13 -6.85
C GLY A 322 -9.70 -13.93 -5.94
N GLY A 323 -10.48 -15.00 -5.77
CA GLY A 323 -11.73 -15.05 -4.97
C GLY A 323 -11.67 -14.62 -3.50
N SER A 324 -10.52 -14.15 -3.02
CA SER A 324 -10.20 -13.80 -1.64
C SER A 324 -9.00 -12.82 -1.53
N GLY A 325 -8.73 -12.01 -2.56
CA GLY A 325 -7.53 -11.15 -2.64
C GLY A 325 -6.22 -11.93 -2.90
N THR A 326 -6.27 -13.26 -2.86
CA THR A 326 -5.10 -14.14 -2.95
C THR A 326 -4.51 -14.16 -4.36
N THR A 327 -3.19 -14.04 -4.46
CA THR A 327 -2.40 -14.05 -5.70
C THR A 327 -1.09 -14.83 -5.47
N PHE A 328 -0.31 -15.02 -6.52
CA PHE A 328 1.03 -15.59 -6.46
C PHE A 328 2.08 -14.58 -6.95
N ALA A 329 3.28 -14.68 -6.39
CA ALA A 329 4.46 -13.96 -6.81
C ALA A 329 5.62 -14.93 -7.07
N ARG A 330 6.55 -14.52 -7.92
CA ARG A 330 7.70 -15.34 -8.33
C ARG A 330 8.96 -14.49 -8.37
N PHE A 331 10.00 -14.94 -7.68
CA PHE A 331 11.29 -14.25 -7.55
C PHE A 331 12.39 -15.12 -8.13
N ARG A 332 13.12 -14.58 -9.10
CA ARG A 332 14.12 -15.33 -9.86
C ARG A 332 15.46 -14.60 -9.82
N LEU A 333 16.45 -15.24 -9.21
CA LEU A 333 17.77 -14.65 -8.97
C LEU A 333 18.83 -15.33 -9.84
N SER A 334 19.65 -14.56 -10.55
CA SER A 334 20.80 -15.06 -11.33
C SER A 334 21.92 -14.01 -11.42
N THR A 335 23.10 -14.35 -11.95
CA THR A 335 24.11 -13.29 -12.20
C THR A 335 23.85 -12.48 -13.47
N HIS A 336 23.08 -13.00 -14.43
CA HIS A 336 22.87 -12.37 -15.73
C HIS A 336 21.62 -11.49 -15.81
N GLY A 337 20.58 -11.79 -15.02
CA GLY A 337 19.25 -11.17 -15.20
C GLY A 337 18.61 -11.53 -16.54
N GLY A 338 17.48 -10.90 -16.83
CA GLY A 338 16.74 -11.09 -18.08
C GLY A 338 16.05 -12.45 -18.16
N LEU A 339 15.74 -13.04 -17.01
CA LEU A 339 14.99 -14.29 -16.92
C LEU A 339 13.53 -14.09 -17.34
N THR A 340 12.91 -15.15 -17.83
CA THR A 340 11.46 -15.25 -18.04
C THR A 340 10.78 -15.88 -16.82
N VAL A 341 9.47 -15.67 -16.68
CA VAL A 341 8.61 -16.28 -15.64
C VAL A 341 8.88 -17.79 -15.50
N THR A 342 9.03 -18.48 -16.63
CA THR A 342 9.31 -19.93 -16.74
C THR A 342 10.74 -20.23 -17.25
N GLY A 343 11.20 -21.46 -17.01
CA GLY A 343 12.54 -21.95 -17.37
C GLY A 343 13.52 -21.98 -16.19
N ALA A 344 14.78 -22.30 -16.45
CA ALA A 344 15.84 -22.41 -15.44
C ALA A 344 16.36 -21.05 -14.93
N SER A 345 16.83 -20.99 -13.67
CA SER A 345 17.84 -20.00 -13.28
C SER A 345 19.22 -20.65 -13.39
N PRO A 346 20.11 -20.25 -14.33
CA PRO A 346 21.30 -21.05 -14.64
C PRO A 346 22.39 -21.08 -13.57
N ASP A 347 22.42 -20.08 -12.67
CA ASP A 347 23.48 -19.94 -11.66
C ASP A 347 23.03 -19.24 -10.36
N GLY A 348 21.72 -19.28 -10.09
CA GLY A 348 21.07 -18.81 -8.87
C GLY A 348 19.91 -19.73 -8.47
N GLU A 349 18.69 -19.20 -8.38
CA GLU A 349 17.56 -19.82 -7.68
C GLU A 349 16.20 -19.22 -8.11
N VAL A 350 15.09 -19.91 -7.79
CA VAL A 350 13.69 -19.46 -8.00
C VAL A 350 12.84 -19.77 -6.76
N GLU A 351 12.27 -18.73 -6.14
CA GLU A 351 11.27 -18.87 -5.06
C GLU A 351 9.88 -18.40 -5.56
N ASP A 352 8.82 -19.11 -5.16
CA ASP A 352 7.41 -18.72 -5.38
C ASP A 352 6.76 -18.35 -4.02
N TYR A 353 5.80 -17.42 -4.02
CA TYR A 353 5.10 -17.00 -2.81
C TYR A 353 3.60 -16.84 -3.06
N GLN A 354 2.76 -17.38 -2.17
CA GLN A 354 1.36 -16.97 -2.09
C GLN A 354 1.26 -15.62 -1.34
N MET A 355 0.66 -14.61 -1.97
CA MET A 355 0.44 -13.29 -1.39
C MET A 355 -1.06 -12.96 -1.32
N VAL A 356 -1.41 -11.87 -0.63
CA VAL A 356 -2.79 -11.36 -0.57
C VAL A 356 -2.77 -9.85 -0.80
N ILE A 357 -3.61 -9.41 -1.73
CA ILE A 357 -3.92 -8.00 -2.03
C ILE A 357 -5.16 -7.59 -1.23
N ASN A 358 -5.20 -6.34 -0.76
CA ASN A 358 -6.43 -5.68 -0.31
C ASN A 358 -6.95 -4.77 -1.44
N ALA A 359 -8.16 -5.07 -1.95
CA ALA A 359 -8.79 -4.26 -2.98
C ALA A 359 -9.29 -2.91 -2.43
N ALA A 360 -9.33 -1.88 -3.28
CA ALA A 360 -9.89 -0.59 -2.89
C ALA A 360 -11.43 -0.64 -2.81
N PRO A 361 -12.06 -0.08 -1.77
CA PRO A 361 -13.50 -0.17 -1.56
C PRO A 361 -14.24 0.69 -2.59
N THR A 362 -15.43 0.27 -3.01
CA THR A 362 -16.16 1.01 -4.07
C THR A 362 -17.11 2.05 -3.51
N LEU A 363 -17.31 3.15 -4.25
CA LEU A 363 -18.39 4.11 -4.03
C LEU A 363 -18.77 4.72 -5.39
N ASN A 364 -20.07 4.69 -5.74
CA ASN A 364 -20.55 5.34 -6.96
C ASN A 364 -20.34 6.86 -6.89
N SER A 365 -20.13 7.50 -8.05
CA SER A 365 -20.06 8.95 -8.14
C SER A 365 -21.34 9.61 -7.62
N ILE A 366 -21.17 10.65 -6.80
CA ILE A 366 -22.27 11.38 -6.17
C ILE A 366 -22.55 12.63 -7.03
N PRO A 367 -23.76 12.81 -7.59
CA PRO A 367 -24.08 14.01 -8.35
C PRO A 367 -24.31 15.20 -7.42
N ASP A 368 -23.93 16.40 -7.87
CA ASP A 368 -24.22 17.66 -7.18
C ASP A 368 -25.75 17.84 -7.02
N PRO A 369 -26.26 18.11 -5.80
CA PRO A 369 -27.68 18.40 -5.60
C PRO A 369 -28.07 19.74 -6.24
N PRO A 370 -29.35 19.92 -6.63
CA PRO A 370 -29.88 21.22 -7.03
C PRO A 370 -29.65 22.30 -5.96
N LYS A 371 -29.49 23.56 -6.36
CA LYS A 371 -29.22 24.69 -5.45
C LYS A 371 -30.20 24.72 -4.27
N ILE A 372 -29.65 24.74 -3.06
CA ILE A 372 -30.39 24.59 -1.81
C ILE A 372 -30.59 25.96 -1.16
N ARG A 373 -31.74 26.20 -0.54
CA ARG A 373 -31.97 27.48 0.16
C ARG A 373 -31.34 27.46 1.55
N ILE A 374 -30.86 28.62 2.02
CA ILE A 374 -30.36 28.84 3.39
C ILE A 374 -31.41 28.58 4.49
N ASP A 375 -32.70 28.49 4.14
CA ASP A 375 -33.81 28.12 5.03
C ASP A 375 -34.37 26.72 4.79
N ALA A 376 -33.73 25.91 3.93
CA ALA A 376 -34.13 24.52 3.71
C ALA A 376 -33.90 23.67 4.97
N GLY A 377 -34.80 22.70 5.19
CA GLY A 377 -34.63 21.70 6.25
C GLY A 377 -33.51 20.69 5.95
N GLN A 378 -33.46 19.62 6.74
CA GLN A 378 -32.47 18.55 6.57
C GLN A 378 -32.50 18.00 5.13
N GLN A 379 -31.32 17.96 4.52
CA GLN A 379 -31.06 17.42 3.20
C GLN A 379 -30.55 15.99 3.35
N VAL A 380 -31.00 15.09 2.46
CA VAL A 380 -30.70 13.66 2.52
C VAL A 380 -30.20 13.19 1.16
N VAL A 381 -29.01 12.58 1.13
CA VAL A 381 -28.37 12.04 -0.06
C VAL A 381 -28.20 10.52 0.13
N THR A 382 -28.67 9.74 -0.84
CA THR A 382 -28.48 8.28 -0.83
C THR A 382 -27.15 7.94 -1.49
N LEU A 383 -26.24 7.36 -0.72
CA LEU A 383 -24.97 6.81 -1.20
C LEU A 383 -25.21 5.38 -1.69
N SER A 384 -24.56 4.96 -2.77
CA SER A 384 -24.79 3.65 -3.40
C SER A 384 -23.51 3.07 -4.01
N GLY A 385 -23.52 1.77 -4.31
CA GLY A 385 -22.35 1.08 -4.85
C GLY A 385 -21.23 0.93 -3.83
N ILE A 386 -21.59 0.88 -2.53
CA ILE A 386 -20.65 0.64 -1.44
C ILE A 386 -20.31 -0.84 -1.42
N THR A 387 -19.05 -1.21 -1.60
CA THR A 387 -18.55 -2.58 -1.42
C THR A 387 -17.13 -2.53 -0.86
N ALA A 388 -16.58 -3.67 -0.44
CA ALA A 388 -15.22 -3.76 0.06
C ALA A 388 -14.15 -3.69 -1.05
N GLY A 389 -14.54 -3.82 -2.32
CA GLY A 389 -13.61 -3.94 -3.43
C GLY A 389 -13.58 -5.36 -4.00
N GLY A 390 -13.20 -5.48 -5.28
CA GLY A 390 -13.03 -6.76 -5.98
C GLY A 390 -14.14 -7.79 -5.72
N VAL A 391 -13.76 -8.85 -5.02
CA VAL A 391 -14.61 -9.98 -4.57
C VAL A 391 -14.55 -10.18 -3.04
N GLU A 392 -14.00 -9.19 -2.33
CA GLU A 392 -13.68 -9.26 -0.90
C GLU A 392 -14.86 -8.87 0.01
N SER A 393 -14.70 -9.05 1.33
CA SER A 393 -15.78 -8.94 2.31
C SER A 393 -15.29 -8.51 3.71
N GLN A 394 -14.64 -7.35 3.80
CA GLN A 394 -14.27 -6.71 5.07
C GLN A 394 -15.43 -5.96 5.75
N PRO A 395 -15.31 -5.63 7.05
CA PRO A 395 -16.04 -4.53 7.66
C PRO A 395 -15.73 -3.19 6.99
N LEU A 396 -16.74 -2.33 6.84
CA LEU A 396 -16.66 -1.03 6.17
C LEU A 396 -17.06 0.12 7.09
N LYS A 397 -16.36 1.24 6.93
CA LYS A 397 -16.64 2.54 7.56
C LYS A 397 -16.94 3.57 6.47
N VAL A 398 -17.94 4.42 6.71
CA VAL A 398 -18.30 5.51 5.79
C VAL A 398 -18.35 6.80 6.58
N GLU A 399 -17.55 7.78 6.17
CA GLU A 399 -17.43 9.10 6.81
C GLU A 399 -17.70 10.22 5.80
N VAL A 400 -17.99 11.42 6.33
CA VAL A 400 -18.22 12.62 5.53
C VAL A 400 -17.57 13.82 6.20
N ALA A 401 -16.94 14.69 5.41
CA ALA A 401 -16.41 15.97 5.83
C ALA A 401 -16.92 17.09 4.92
N SER A 402 -17.12 18.29 5.46
CA SER A 402 -17.44 19.50 4.69
C SER A 402 -16.22 20.40 4.58
N SER A 403 -16.06 21.07 3.44
CA SER A 403 -15.10 22.17 3.32
C SER A 403 -15.57 23.43 4.09
N ASN A 404 -16.85 23.53 4.44
CA ASN A 404 -17.38 24.62 5.27
C ASN A 404 -18.68 24.22 6.01
N ASP A 405 -18.55 23.83 7.29
CA ASP A 405 -19.67 23.55 8.19
C ASP A 405 -20.63 24.76 8.38
N ALA A 406 -20.20 26.00 8.16
CA ALA A 406 -21.10 27.17 8.25
C ALA A 406 -22.13 27.22 7.09
N ILE A 407 -21.84 26.54 5.97
CA ILE A 407 -22.75 26.40 4.84
C ILE A 407 -23.63 25.16 5.01
N THR A 408 -23.06 23.97 5.24
CA THR A 408 -23.79 22.67 5.24
C THR A 408 -24.34 22.23 6.58
N GLY A 409 -23.94 22.89 7.67
CA GLY A 409 -23.92 22.28 9.00
C GLY A 409 -22.86 21.16 9.06
N THR A 410 -22.72 20.53 10.22
CA THR A 410 -21.91 19.32 10.36
C THR A 410 -22.64 18.14 9.69
N PRO A 411 -22.11 17.57 8.58
CA PRO A 411 -22.74 16.46 7.90
C PRO A 411 -22.62 15.16 8.70
N THR A 412 -23.54 14.22 8.48
CA THR A 412 -23.59 12.92 9.15
C THR A 412 -23.88 11.80 8.15
N VAL A 413 -23.43 10.58 8.42
CA VAL A 413 -23.79 9.38 7.65
C VAL A 413 -24.38 8.33 8.58
N ALA A 414 -25.55 7.81 8.20
CA ALA A 414 -26.09 6.57 8.74
C ALA A 414 -25.67 5.41 7.83
N TYR A 415 -24.81 4.53 8.36
CA TYR A 415 -24.32 3.34 7.68
C TYR A 415 -24.24 2.14 8.63
N VAL A 416 -24.39 0.94 8.09
CA VAL A 416 -24.17 -0.34 8.77
C VAL A 416 -23.47 -1.27 7.78
N SER A 417 -22.26 -1.72 8.12
CA SER A 417 -21.52 -2.68 7.29
C SER A 417 -22.21 -4.05 7.25
N PRO A 418 -22.21 -4.80 6.13
CA PRO A 418 -21.69 -4.44 4.80
C PRO A 418 -22.83 -4.03 3.84
N SER A 419 -23.63 -3.02 4.21
CA SER A 419 -24.69 -2.50 3.32
C SER A 419 -24.10 -1.92 2.03
N SER A 420 -24.78 -2.14 0.90
CA SER A 420 -24.39 -1.56 -0.40
C SER A 420 -24.84 -0.11 -0.63
N ALA A 421 -25.52 0.46 0.38
CA ALA A 421 -26.01 1.83 0.41
C ALA A 421 -25.89 2.45 1.81
N ALA A 422 -25.78 3.77 1.86
CA ALA A 422 -25.76 4.56 3.09
C ALA A 422 -26.62 5.83 2.95
N THR A 423 -26.99 6.45 4.07
CA THR A 423 -27.78 7.70 4.07
C THR A 423 -26.97 8.84 4.66
N LEU A 424 -26.51 9.74 3.80
CA LEU A 424 -25.84 10.98 4.19
C LEU A 424 -26.91 12.05 4.48
N SER A 425 -26.81 12.71 5.63
CA SER A 425 -27.73 13.78 6.04
C SER A 425 -26.96 15.02 6.52
N PHE A 426 -27.34 16.20 6.01
CA PHE A 426 -26.80 17.50 6.41
C PHE A 426 -27.93 18.54 6.50
N SER A 427 -27.66 19.73 7.02
CA SER A 427 -28.68 20.76 7.25
C SER A 427 -28.09 22.16 7.07
N PRO A 428 -28.39 22.87 5.97
CA PRO A 428 -27.85 24.20 5.71
C PRO A 428 -28.02 25.14 6.91
N THR A 429 -26.97 25.87 7.26
CA THR A 429 -27.02 26.80 8.40
C THR A 429 -27.39 28.21 7.93
N ARG A 430 -28.04 28.98 8.81
CA ARG A 430 -28.33 30.41 8.56
C ARG A 430 -27.14 31.34 8.77
N ALA A 431 -25.90 30.83 8.81
CA ALA A 431 -24.69 31.63 8.99
C ALA A 431 -24.10 32.14 7.67
N GLU A 432 -24.12 31.34 6.60
CA GLU A 432 -23.38 31.63 5.36
C GLU A 432 -24.08 31.09 4.10
N ILE A 433 -23.79 31.70 2.94
CA ILE A 433 -24.19 31.26 1.60
C ILE A 433 -22.94 31.01 0.75
N GLY A 434 -23.05 30.15 -0.25
CA GLY A 434 -21.95 29.84 -1.17
C GLY A 434 -21.89 28.36 -1.50
N ILE A 435 -20.72 27.91 -1.95
CA ILE A 435 -20.46 26.50 -2.29
C ILE A 435 -19.60 25.87 -1.20
N ALA A 436 -20.02 24.70 -0.72
CA ALA A 436 -19.19 23.82 0.10
C ALA A 436 -19.03 22.47 -0.60
N THR A 437 -17.82 21.93 -0.62
CA THR A 437 -17.56 20.56 -1.09
C THR A 437 -17.77 19.60 0.07
N LEU A 438 -18.61 18.59 -0.13
CA LEU A 438 -18.71 17.43 0.75
C LEU A 438 -17.80 16.33 0.20
N THR A 439 -16.87 15.84 1.01
CA THR A 439 -16.04 14.67 0.73
C THR A 439 -16.62 13.48 1.50
N VAL A 440 -16.99 12.42 0.78
CA VAL A 440 -17.39 11.14 1.36
C VAL A 440 -16.24 10.17 1.24
N THR A 441 -15.88 9.52 2.34
CA THR A 441 -14.79 8.55 2.43
C THR A 441 -15.37 7.19 2.79
N VAL A 442 -15.01 6.15 2.04
CA VAL A 442 -15.22 4.75 2.40
C VAL A 442 -13.86 4.13 2.73
N THR A 443 -13.81 3.37 3.82
CA THR A 443 -12.61 2.68 4.32
C THR A 443 -13.00 1.26 4.73
N ASP A 444 -12.35 0.27 4.17
CA ASP A 444 -12.40 -1.13 4.60
C ASP A 444 -11.52 -1.38 5.84
N GLY A 445 -11.62 -2.59 6.38
CA GLY A 445 -10.82 -3.08 7.50
C GLY A 445 -9.63 -3.95 7.08
N GLY A 446 -9.07 -3.79 5.87
CA GLY A 446 -7.79 -4.43 5.54
C GLY A 446 -7.80 -5.95 5.48
N LEU A 447 -6.62 -6.55 5.60
CA LEU A 447 -6.44 -7.99 5.68
C LEU A 447 -6.74 -8.52 7.09
N ASP A 448 -6.55 -7.71 8.13
CA ASP A 448 -6.83 -8.08 9.53
C ASP A 448 -8.32 -7.94 9.95
N GLN A 449 -9.16 -7.38 9.08
CA GLN A 449 -10.58 -7.07 9.26
C GLN A 449 -10.89 -6.04 10.36
N ASN A 450 -9.95 -5.16 10.72
CA ASN A 450 -10.06 -4.19 11.80
C ASN A 450 -9.86 -2.73 11.36
N LEU A 451 -10.98 -2.02 11.25
CA LEU A 451 -11.10 -0.57 10.99
C LEU A 451 -10.33 0.38 11.94
N ALA A 452 -9.60 -0.15 12.92
CA ALA A 452 -8.75 0.61 13.85
C ALA A 452 -7.23 0.46 13.60
N THR A 453 -6.81 -0.46 12.72
CA THR A 453 -5.43 -0.65 12.25
C THR A 453 -5.32 -0.10 10.83
N PRO A 454 -4.80 1.13 10.62
CA PRO A 454 -4.89 1.80 9.32
C PRO A 454 -3.75 1.44 8.35
N ASP A 455 -2.90 0.48 8.69
CA ASP A 455 -1.66 0.20 7.95
C ASP A 455 -1.89 -0.68 6.70
N ASP A 456 -2.98 -1.45 6.67
CA ASP A 456 -3.43 -2.31 5.56
C ASP A 456 -4.81 -1.91 4.99
N ASN A 457 -5.56 -1.00 5.64
CA ASN A 457 -6.87 -0.52 5.18
C ASN A 457 -6.78 0.33 3.90
N ALA A 458 -7.62 0.04 2.90
CA ALA A 458 -7.75 0.86 1.70
C ALA A 458 -8.82 1.96 1.86
N VAL A 459 -8.79 2.95 0.95
CA VAL A 459 -9.63 4.15 1.07
C VAL A 459 -10.07 4.66 -0.30
N THR A 460 -11.37 4.84 -0.49
CA THR A 460 -11.95 5.49 -1.67
C THR A 460 -12.72 6.74 -1.27
N GLN A 461 -12.58 7.80 -2.07
CA GLN A 461 -13.26 9.07 -1.85
C GLN A 461 -14.08 9.51 -3.07
N GLN A 462 -15.24 10.11 -2.80
CA GLN A 462 -16.04 10.84 -3.78
C GLN A 462 -16.33 12.24 -3.24
N THR A 463 -16.34 13.25 -4.13
CA THR A 463 -16.65 14.64 -3.77
C THR A 463 -17.81 15.17 -4.58
N PHE A 464 -18.65 16.00 -3.95
CA PHE A 464 -19.74 16.71 -4.61
C PHE A 464 -19.92 18.11 -3.99
N GLN A 465 -20.48 19.04 -4.76
CA GLN A 465 -20.65 20.44 -4.38
C GLN A 465 -22.08 20.74 -3.95
N VAL A 466 -22.23 21.33 -2.77
CA VAL A 466 -23.49 21.86 -2.25
C VAL A 466 -23.47 23.38 -2.39
N GLU A 467 -24.27 23.92 -3.30
CA GLU A 467 -24.51 25.36 -3.39
C GLU A 467 -25.72 25.76 -2.52
N VAL A 468 -25.48 26.55 -1.47
CA VAL A 468 -26.51 27.18 -0.65
C VAL A 468 -26.69 28.63 -1.08
N ILE A 469 -27.89 28.97 -1.53
CA ILE A 469 -28.30 30.31 -1.98
C ILE A 469 -29.24 30.98 -0.96
N GLN A 470 -29.35 32.31 -1.05
CA GLN A 470 -30.41 33.02 -0.33
C GLN A 470 -31.80 32.61 -0.83
N ARG A 471 -32.81 32.83 0.01
CA ARG A 471 -34.21 32.89 -0.41
C ARG A 471 -34.34 34.00 -1.46
N GLU A 472 -34.68 33.65 -2.70
CA GLU A 472 -35.26 34.64 -3.62
C GLU A 472 -36.56 35.15 -2.99
N ASP A 473 -36.59 36.42 -2.60
CA ASP A 473 -37.75 36.99 -1.95
C ASP A 473 -38.82 37.31 -3.01
N PRO A 474 -40.00 36.65 -2.97
CA PRO A 474 -41.07 36.90 -3.94
C PRO A 474 -41.60 38.34 -3.94
N TRP A 475 -41.23 39.15 -2.94
CA TRP A 475 -41.63 40.54 -2.80
C TRP A 475 -40.60 41.55 -3.32
N THR A 476 -39.44 41.10 -3.80
CA THR A 476 -38.39 41.96 -4.39
C THR A 476 -38.21 41.69 -5.88
N ASN A 477 -38.07 42.74 -6.71
CA ASN A 477 -37.78 42.57 -8.13
C ASN A 477 -36.27 42.39 -8.35
N SER A 478 -35.83 41.14 -8.54
CA SER A 478 -34.42 40.78 -8.77
C SER A 478 -33.80 41.36 -10.05
N SER A 479 -34.62 41.80 -11.02
CA SER A 479 -34.15 42.46 -12.25
C SER A 479 -34.03 43.98 -12.10
N SER A 480 -34.85 44.61 -11.24
CA SER A 480 -34.81 46.04 -10.94
C SER A 480 -35.57 46.35 -9.65
N VAL A 481 -34.86 46.44 -8.52
CA VAL A 481 -35.45 46.57 -7.17
C VAL A 481 -36.38 47.80 -7.02
N PHE A 482 -36.22 48.84 -7.84
CA PHE A 482 -37.05 50.05 -7.83
C PHE A 482 -38.22 50.04 -8.84
N ASP A 483 -38.45 48.93 -9.56
CA ASP A 483 -39.58 48.71 -10.49
C ASP A 483 -40.53 47.69 -9.88
N VAL A 484 -41.55 48.18 -9.18
CA VAL A 484 -42.43 47.33 -8.34
C VAL A 484 -43.53 46.64 -9.14
N ASN A 485 -43.80 47.09 -10.37
CA ASN A 485 -44.84 46.55 -11.26
C ASN A 485 -44.27 45.78 -12.48
N PHE A 486 -42.95 45.58 -12.51
CA PHE A 486 -42.24 44.84 -13.55
C PHE A 486 -42.40 45.45 -14.96
N SER A 487 -42.50 46.78 -15.05
CA SER A 487 -42.58 47.53 -16.31
C SER A 487 -41.24 47.65 -17.05
N ASN A 488 -40.14 47.21 -16.43
CA ASN A 488 -38.76 47.45 -16.82
C ASN A 488 -38.37 48.95 -16.76
N SER A 489 -38.98 49.70 -15.85
CA SER A 489 -38.74 51.14 -15.68
C SER A 489 -38.99 51.60 -14.24
N THR A 490 -38.09 52.42 -13.68
CA THR A 490 -38.30 53.07 -12.37
C THR A 490 -39.00 54.40 -12.56
N SER A 491 -40.25 54.52 -12.08
CA SER A 491 -41.09 55.69 -12.34
C SER A 491 -41.88 56.17 -11.11
N LEU A 492 -42.49 57.35 -11.22
CA LEU A 492 -43.38 57.87 -10.17
C LEU A 492 -44.64 57.00 -9.96
N LEU A 493 -45.00 56.14 -10.93
CA LEU A 493 -46.09 55.19 -10.78
C LEU A 493 -45.74 54.11 -9.74
N ASP A 494 -44.47 53.69 -9.69
CA ASP A 494 -43.97 52.68 -8.76
C ASP A 494 -44.05 53.15 -7.31
N ALA A 495 -43.55 54.36 -7.04
CA ALA A 495 -43.72 55.01 -5.74
C ALA A 495 -45.19 55.23 -5.38
N LEU A 496 -46.02 55.64 -6.35
CA LEU A 496 -47.45 55.89 -6.14
C LEU A 496 -48.23 54.60 -5.84
N LEU A 497 -47.85 53.46 -6.44
CA LEU A 497 -48.44 52.16 -6.13
C LEU A 497 -48.16 51.76 -4.68
N LEU A 498 -46.94 51.97 -4.17
CA LEU A 498 -46.60 51.74 -2.76
C LEU A 498 -47.32 52.70 -1.80
N VAL A 499 -47.46 53.97 -2.15
CA VAL A 499 -48.25 54.96 -1.39
C VAL A 499 -49.73 54.55 -1.35
N ASN A 500 -50.29 54.11 -2.47
CA ASN A 500 -51.68 53.65 -2.53
C ASN A 500 -51.88 52.34 -1.74
N LEU A 501 -50.93 51.41 -1.81
CA LEU A 501 -50.95 50.17 -1.02
C LEU A 501 -50.92 50.48 0.49
N SER A 502 -50.02 51.37 0.92
CA SER A 502 -49.93 51.85 2.30
C SER A 502 -51.22 52.51 2.79
N ASN A 503 -51.84 53.35 1.95
CA ASN A 503 -53.10 54.02 2.26
C ASN A 503 -54.32 53.09 2.24
N ARG A 504 -54.26 51.93 1.56
CA ARG A 504 -55.36 50.97 1.47
C ARG A 504 -55.52 50.13 2.75
N PHE A 505 -54.48 50.03 3.57
CA PHE A 505 -54.49 49.27 4.82
C PHE A 505 -54.05 50.12 6.03
N PRO A 506 -54.80 51.19 6.39
CA PRO A 506 -54.39 52.17 7.40
C PRO A 506 -54.24 51.62 8.83
N GLN A 507 -54.77 50.42 9.12
CA GLN A 507 -54.48 49.70 10.37
C GLN A 507 -52.98 49.38 10.55
N TYR A 508 -52.22 49.38 9.45
CA TYR A 508 -50.78 49.16 9.41
C TYR A 508 -50.01 50.49 9.20
N SER A 509 -50.37 51.52 9.97
CA SER A 509 -49.80 52.89 9.88
C SER A 509 -48.26 53.01 10.11
N PHE A 510 -47.55 51.91 10.34
CA PHE A 510 -46.09 51.85 10.46
C PHE A 510 -45.45 50.78 9.54
N GLY A 511 -46.17 50.32 8.51
CA GLY A 511 -45.72 49.29 7.56
C GLY A 511 -46.61 48.05 7.60
N LEU A 512 -46.83 47.44 6.43
CA LEU A 512 -47.57 46.18 6.28
C LEU A 512 -46.95 45.03 7.13
N PRO A 513 -47.73 44.00 7.50
CA PRO A 513 -47.21 42.88 8.28
C PRO A 513 -46.04 42.19 7.58
N ASP A 514 -45.12 41.68 8.39
CA ASP A 514 -43.89 40.96 8.02
C ASP A 514 -44.12 39.97 6.85
N LEU A 515 -43.59 40.35 5.68
CA LEU A 515 -43.81 39.66 4.41
C LEU A 515 -43.10 38.30 4.36
N SER A 516 -42.23 37.99 5.32
CA SER A 516 -41.63 36.66 5.46
C SER A 516 -42.67 35.57 5.83
N GLN A 517 -43.77 35.95 6.49
CA GLN A 517 -44.76 35.01 7.03
C GLN A 517 -45.89 34.64 6.06
N LYS A 518 -46.08 35.40 4.97
CA LYS A 518 -47.12 35.15 3.95
C LYS A 518 -46.49 35.03 2.57
N ALA A 519 -46.05 33.84 2.18
CA ALA A 519 -45.64 33.56 0.81
C ALA A 519 -46.85 33.08 -0.01
N GLY A 520 -47.37 33.92 -0.91
CA GLY A 520 -48.35 33.52 -1.93
C GLY A 520 -49.84 33.57 -1.56
N GLU A 521 -50.20 33.87 -0.30
CA GLU A 521 -51.59 34.09 0.11
C GLU A 521 -51.84 35.51 0.61
N ASP A 522 -53.07 35.99 0.38
CA ASP A 522 -53.61 37.32 0.67
C ASP A 522 -52.89 38.11 1.79
N ILE A 523 -52.24 39.21 1.41
CA ILE A 523 -51.51 40.11 2.31
C ILE A 523 -52.38 40.66 3.45
N ASN A 524 -53.69 40.85 3.26
CA ASN A 524 -54.55 41.53 4.22
C ASN A 524 -55.13 40.58 5.29
N GLY A 525 -55.42 39.33 4.94
CA GLY A 525 -55.91 38.29 5.85
C GLY A 525 -57.44 38.14 5.90
N ASP A 526 -58.19 38.66 4.92
CA ASP A 526 -59.63 38.42 4.78
C ASP A 526 -59.96 37.15 3.99
N GLY A 527 -58.95 36.53 3.36
CA GLY A 527 -59.10 35.29 2.59
C GLY A 527 -59.58 35.50 1.15
N ILE A 528 -59.55 36.75 0.65
CA ILE A 528 -59.92 37.10 -0.72
C ILE A 528 -58.65 37.35 -1.54
N SER A 529 -58.52 36.70 -2.69
CA SER A 529 -57.46 37.01 -3.66
C SER A 529 -57.68 38.41 -4.27
N ASP A 530 -56.94 39.43 -3.79
CA ASP A 530 -57.04 40.79 -4.30
C ASP A 530 -56.62 40.86 -5.79
N PRO A 531 -57.53 41.18 -6.74
CA PRO A 531 -57.27 41.02 -8.19
C PRO A 531 -56.20 41.94 -8.80
N TYR A 532 -55.52 42.75 -7.98
CA TYR A 532 -54.58 43.79 -8.40
C TYR A 532 -53.10 43.47 -8.09
N LEU A 533 -52.79 42.32 -7.48
CA LEU A 533 -51.45 41.99 -6.98
C LEU A 533 -50.70 40.90 -7.77
N GLY A 534 -51.19 40.52 -8.96
CA GLY A 534 -50.43 39.66 -9.88
C GLY A 534 -49.22 40.41 -10.43
N ASN A 535 -48.02 40.00 -10.02
CA ASN A 535 -46.72 40.63 -10.32
C ASN A 535 -46.53 42.02 -9.68
N PHE A 536 -46.68 42.10 -8.34
CA PHE A 536 -46.29 43.28 -7.58
C PHE A 536 -45.18 42.95 -6.57
N TYR A 537 -44.08 43.71 -6.61
CA TYR A 537 -42.88 43.52 -5.79
C TYR A 537 -42.74 44.70 -4.82
N PRO A 538 -43.34 44.66 -3.61
CA PRO A 538 -43.55 45.84 -2.79
C PRO A 538 -42.38 46.20 -1.86
N ASP A 539 -41.41 45.30 -1.66
CA ASP A 539 -40.22 45.57 -0.83
C ASP A 539 -39.07 46.07 -1.74
N VAL A 540 -38.63 47.30 -1.47
CA VAL A 540 -37.58 48.01 -2.23
C VAL A 540 -36.31 48.16 -1.40
N ASN A 541 -36.40 48.02 -0.07
CA ASN A 541 -35.32 48.30 0.86
C ASN A 541 -34.71 47.02 1.49
N GLY A 542 -35.42 45.90 1.44
CA GLY A 542 -35.02 44.58 1.92
C GLY A 542 -35.42 44.27 3.37
N ASP A 543 -36.20 45.12 4.05
CA ASP A 543 -36.58 44.90 5.46
C ASP A 543 -37.79 43.97 5.67
N ASN A 544 -38.22 43.26 4.63
CA ASN A 544 -39.35 42.34 4.58
C ASN A 544 -40.69 43.04 4.90
N LYS A 545 -40.82 44.32 4.54
CA LYS A 545 -42.04 45.11 4.70
C LYS A 545 -42.29 45.95 3.46
N ALA A 546 -43.57 46.31 3.30
CA ALA A 546 -44.01 47.28 2.32
C ALA A 546 -44.43 48.56 3.05
N THR A 547 -43.67 49.64 2.85
CA THR A 547 -43.79 50.88 3.64
C THR A 547 -43.75 52.14 2.78
N LEU A 548 -44.01 53.30 3.41
CA LEU A 548 -43.74 54.60 2.81
C LEU A 548 -42.22 54.90 2.68
N GLY A 549 -41.36 54.15 3.36
CA GLY A 549 -39.91 54.18 3.18
C GLY A 549 -39.50 53.65 1.81
N ASP A 550 -40.13 52.57 1.34
CA ASP A 550 -39.92 51.99 0.01
C ASP A 550 -40.33 52.96 -1.10
N ALA A 551 -41.51 53.59 -0.95
CA ALA A 551 -41.96 54.65 -1.84
C ALA A 551 -40.98 55.83 -1.88
N LEU A 552 -40.41 56.21 -0.71
CA LEU A 552 -39.42 57.27 -0.62
C LEU A 552 -38.07 56.87 -1.25
N SER A 553 -37.66 55.61 -1.15
CA SER A 553 -36.48 55.06 -1.82
C SER A 553 -36.61 55.15 -3.35
N ILE A 554 -37.78 54.84 -3.92
CA ILE A 554 -38.07 55.03 -5.34
C ILE A 554 -38.02 56.53 -5.71
N ILE A 555 -38.67 57.40 -4.94
CA ILE A 555 -38.67 58.86 -5.20
C ILE A 555 -37.24 59.43 -5.18
N ASN A 556 -36.43 59.03 -4.20
CA ASN A 556 -35.02 59.41 -4.11
C ASN A 556 -34.22 58.88 -5.31
N ARG A 557 -34.48 57.65 -5.75
CA ARG A 557 -33.83 57.06 -6.93
C ARG A 557 -34.17 57.82 -8.22
N ILE A 558 -35.43 58.19 -8.42
CA ILE A 558 -35.87 59.02 -9.55
C ILE A 558 -35.20 60.40 -9.51
N HIS A 559 -35.10 61.01 -8.32
CA HIS A 559 -34.43 62.29 -8.17
C HIS A 559 -32.93 62.21 -8.47
N GLN A 560 -32.25 61.13 -8.05
CA GLN A 560 -30.85 60.86 -8.41
C GLN A 560 -30.67 60.71 -9.93
N ILE A 561 -31.57 60.00 -10.62
CA ILE A 561 -31.55 59.81 -12.08
C ILE A 561 -31.79 61.14 -12.82
N ALA A 562 -32.72 61.97 -12.33
CA ALA A 562 -32.95 63.30 -12.89
C ALA A 562 -31.73 64.22 -12.73
N ASN A 563 -31.13 64.24 -11.53
CA ASN A 563 -29.95 65.04 -11.25
C ASN A 563 -28.71 64.56 -12.04
N SER A 564 -28.54 63.25 -12.26
CA SER A 564 -27.45 62.74 -13.07
C SER A 564 -27.59 63.06 -14.56
N GLN A 565 -28.83 63.13 -15.09
CA GLN A 565 -29.07 63.64 -16.44
C GLN A 565 -28.85 65.16 -16.57
N GLN A 566 -29.12 65.96 -15.52
CA GLN A 566 -28.69 67.37 -15.51
C GLN A 566 -27.16 67.50 -15.47
N ALA A 567 -26.46 66.75 -14.62
CA ALA A 567 -25.00 66.74 -14.56
C ALA A 567 -24.34 66.23 -15.86
N ALA A 568 -25.02 65.39 -16.64
CA ALA A 568 -24.58 64.99 -17.98
C ALA A 568 -24.77 66.09 -19.05
N SER A 569 -25.53 67.16 -18.76
CA SER A 569 -25.77 68.28 -19.68
C SER A 569 -24.88 69.50 -19.39
N GLU A 570 -24.41 69.68 -18.16
CA GLU A 570 -23.45 70.73 -17.75
C GLU A 570 -22.10 70.08 -17.41
N GLY A 571 -21.20 70.04 -18.39
CA GLY A 571 -19.95 69.28 -18.30
C GLY A 571 -18.87 69.88 -17.39
N GLU A 572 -19.01 69.70 -16.07
CA GLU A 572 -17.93 69.95 -15.10
C GLU A 572 -17.53 68.67 -14.32
N ASN A 573 -16.23 68.36 -14.31
CA ASN A 573 -15.69 67.24 -13.55
C ASN A 573 -15.49 67.62 -12.08
N VAL A 574 -16.28 67.05 -11.17
CA VAL A 574 -15.99 67.09 -9.72
C VAL A 574 -15.93 65.67 -9.16
N ALA A 575 -14.73 65.09 -9.15
CA ALA A 575 -14.48 63.83 -8.47
C ALA A 575 -14.25 64.06 -6.96
N ARG A 576 -15.16 63.56 -6.12
CA ARG A 576 -14.85 63.08 -4.76
C ARG A 576 -16.04 62.36 -4.09
N ASP A 577 -15.95 61.04 -4.05
CA ASP A 577 -16.74 60.20 -3.14
C ASP A 577 -16.31 60.36 -1.68
N VAL A 578 -17.24 60.17 -0.76
CA VAL A 578 -17.09 59.23 0.37
C VAL A 578 -18.48 58.67 0.74
N PRO A 579 -18.60 57.41 1.20
CA PRO A 579 -19.76 56.58 0.85
C PRO A 579 -20.68 56.21 2.02
N PHE A 580 -21.84 55.64 1.70
CA PHE A 580 -22.58 54.73 2.57
C PHE A 580 -22.90 53.41 1.85
N THR A 581 -21.93 52.49 1.95
CA THR A 581 -22.07 51.02 2.00
C THR A 581 -23.30 50.36 1.35
N SER A 582 -23.08 49.63 0.27
CA SER A 582 -24.03 48.65 -0.29
C SER A 582 -23.35 47.29 -0.49
N ALA A 583 -23.92 46.23 0.12
CA ALA A 583 -23.68 44.80 -0.15
C ALA A 583 -22.24 44.24 0.01
N PRO A 584 -22.09 42.92 0.29
CA PRO A 584 -20.79 42.26 0.30
C PRO A 584 -20.25 42.00 -1.11
N GLU A 585 -18.93 42.02 -1.25
CA GLU A 585 -18.24 41.61 -2.47
C GLU A 585 -18.22 40.08 -2.59
N ASN A 586 -18.35 39.58 -3.82
CA ASN A 586 -17.83 38.26 -4.20
C ASN A 586 -17.38 38.32 -5.65
N LEU A 587 -16.09 38.55 -5.87
CA LEU A 587 -15.50 38.78 -7.19
C LEU A 587 -14.31 37.83 -7.38
N ILE A 588 -14.28 37.17 -8.55
CA ILE A 588 -13.33 36.12 -8.91
C ILE A 588 -11.89 36.63 -8.85
N GLN A 589 -11.00 35.88 -8.19
CA GLN A 589 -9.57 36.19 -8.15
C GLN A 589 -8.90 35.95 -9.51
N LEU A 590 -7.90 36.77 -9.82
CA LEU A 590 -6.80 36.45 -10.74
C LEU A 590 -5.57 37.31 -10.41
N ASP A 591 -4.52 36.67 -9.86
CA ASP A 591 -3.07 36.99 -9.96
C ASP A 591 -2.57 38.43 -9.56
N THR A 592 -1.41 38.70 -8.96
CA THR A 592 -0.12 38.00 -8.81
C THR A 592 0.57 38.35 -7.46
N ALA A 593 1.62 37.60 -7.10
CA ALA A 593 2.62 37.83 -6.04
C ALA A 593 2.81 39.28 -5.51
N THR A 594 2.90 39.51 -4.19
CA THR A 594 4.10 39.17 -3.38
C THR A 594 3.83 39.24 -1.85
N ARG A 595 4.58 38.46 -1.05
CA ARG A 595 4.54 38.48 0.43
C ARG A 595 5.68 39.34 1.03
N SER A 596 5.38 40.13 2.06
CA SER A 596 6.29 40.37 3.21
C SER A 596 5.48 40.89 4.42
N VAL A 597 5.92 40.59 5.65
CA VAL A 597 5.10 40.72 6.88
C VAL A 597 5.84 41.36 8.05
N VAL A 598 5.37 42.52 8.52
CA VAL A 598 5.67 43.20 9.80
C VAL A 598 4.45 44.09 10.12
N ALA A 599 3.87 44.21 11.32
CA ALA A 599 4.12 43.60 12.64
C ALA A 599 2.78 43.23 13.33
N SER A 600 2.87 42.52 14.46
CA SER A 600 1.73 42.08 15.27
C SER A 600 1.56 42.86 16.59
N ALA A 601 0.43 42.60 17.26
CA ALA A 601 0.09 42.91 18.65
C ALA A 601 -0.29 44.38 19.02
N ILE A 602 -1.57 44.55 19.35
CA ILE A 602 -2.04 45.55 20.32
C ILE A 602 -2.47 44.81 21.59
N ARG A 603 -2.03 45.28 22.76
CA ARG A 603 -2.70 45.03 24.05
C ARG A 603 -2.97 46.36 24.74
N LEU A 604 -4.21 46.55 25.17
CA LEU A 604 -4.56 47.59 26.14
C LEU A 604 -4.29 47.05 27.56
N PRO A 605 -4.16 47.93 28.56
CA PRO A 605 -5.36 48.36 29.29
C PRO A 605 -5.45 49.88 29.50
N TRP A 606 -6.67 50.35 29.82
CA TRP A 606 -6.97 51.74 30.21
C TRP A 606 -7.53 51.77 31.63
N ASN A 607 -7.44 52.92 32.31
CA ASN A 607 -8.13 53.15 33.57
C ASN A 607 -8.53 54.64 33.74
N THR A 608 -9.76 54.87 34.20
CA THR A 608 -10.31 56.12 34.81
C THR A 608 -10.02 57.49 34.17
N MET A 609 -11.04 58.17 33.60
CA MET A 609 -11.82 59.23 34.30
C MET A 609 -12.90 59.91 33.42
N GLU A 610 -13.98 60.36 34.06
CA GLU A 610 -15.16 61.10 33.55
C GLU A 610 -15.14 62.57 34.07
N PRO A 611 -16.15 63.47 33.92
CA PRO A 611 -17.28 63.58 32.96
C PRO A 611 -17.55 65.02 32.41
N ARG A 612 -18.51 65.16 31.47
CA ARG A 612 -19.50 66.27 31.22
C ARG A 612 -20.38 65.90 30.00
N ARG A 613 -21.72 65.99 30.01
CA ARG A 613 -22.63 67.18 29.89
C ARG A 613 -22.41 67.98 28.58
N GLU A 614 -23.42 68.41 27.79
CA GLU A 614 -24.87 68.56 28.02
C GLU A 614 -25.69 68.75 26.69
N THR A 615 -27.02 68.50 26.72
CA THR A 615 -28.20 69.12 25.98
C THR A 615 -28.05 69.97 24.67
N SER A 616 -29.06 70.21 23.79
CA SER A 616 -30.42 69.64 23.46
C SER A 616 -31.19 70.54 22.44
N LEU A 617 -32.19 70.03 21.66
CA LEU A 617 -33.31 70.79 20.99
C LEU A 617 -32.91 71.80 19.85
N GLN A 618 -33.73 72.40 18.95
CA GLN A 618 -35.08 72.16 18.35
C GLN A 618 -35.36 73.03 17.08
N THR A 619 -36.17 72.54 16.13
CA THR A 619 -37.28 73.21 15.34
C THR A 619 -37.03 74.40 14.35
N MET A 620 -37.99 74.57 13.40
CA MET A 620 -38.27 75.71 12.45
C MET A 620 -37.59 75.66 11.05
N ALA A 621 -38.18 76.11 9.92
CA ALA A 621 -39.56 76.51 9.50
C ALA A 621 -39.65 76.50 7.94
N ILE A 622 -40.69 75.98 7.25
CA ILE A 622 -41.98 76.58 6.80
C ILE A 622 -41.91 77.75 5.75
N ASN A 623 -42.36 77.43 4.53
CA ASN A 623 -43.03 78.21 3.45
C ASN A 623 -42.47 79.51 2.80
N SER A 624 -42.20 79.43 1.49
CA SER A 624 -42.72 80.30 0.40
C SER A 624 -42.57 79.55 -0.95
N ALA A 625 -43.51 79.48 -1.91
CA ALA A 625 -44.37 80.46 -2.60
C ALA A 625 -43.61 81.39 -3.57
N LEU A 626 -44.00 81.70 -4.81
CA LEU A 626 -45.00 81.25 -5.82
C LEU A 626 -44.89 82.33 -6.93
N ASN A 627 -44.57 82.01 -8.21
CA ASN A 627 -44.72 82.82 -9.46
C ASN A 627 -43.70 82.39 -10.54
N ALA A 628 -43.95 82.47 -11.86
CA ALA A 628 -45.20 82.59 -12.61
C ALA A 628 -45.03 82.15 -14.10
N THR A 629 -46.11 81.60 -14.66
CA THR A 629 -46.48 81.40 -16.09
C THR A 629 -45.73 82.21 -17.17
N GLN A 630 -45.47 81.73 -18.40
CA GLN A 630 -46.47 81.48 -19.47
C GLN A 630 -45.89 80.77 -20.72
N SER A 631 -46.60 79.80 -21.31
CA SER A 631 -47.03 79.80 -22.74
C SER A 631 -47.82 78.52 -23.11
N GLU A 632 -48.71 78.66 -24.10
CA GLU A 632 -49.72 77.69 -24.59
C GLU A 632 -49.59 77.59 -26.14
N PRO A 633 -50.42 76.83 -26.90
CA PRO A 633 -51.16 75.57 -26.62
C PRO A 633 -51.02 74.53 -27.77
N LYS A 634 -51.73 73.37 -27.70
CA LYS A 634 -52.63 72.87 -28.79
C LYS A 634 -53.38 71.55 -28.51
N ASP A 635 -54.69 71.58 -28.75
CA ASP A 635 -55.54 70.64 -29.55
C ASP A 635 -55.39 69.09 -29.44
N THR A 636 -56.47 68.26 -29.39
CA THR A 636 -57.93 68.47 -29.15
C THR A 636 -58.63 67.09 -28.85
N LYS A 637 -59.88 67.12 -28.33
CA LYS A 637 -60.95 66.05 -28.41
C LYS A 637 -60.78 64.77 -27.55
N LEU A 638 -61.82 63.96 -27.23
CA LEU A 638 -63.29 64.14 -27.02
C LEU A 638 -63.89 62.79 -26.54
N ILE A 639 -65.07 62.78 -25.87
CA ILE A 639 -65.89 61.58 -25.47
C ILE A 639 -65.25 60.80 -24.29
N GLY A 640 -65.93 60.26 -23.27
CA GLY A 640 -67.33 59.87 -23.02
C GLY A 640 -67.44 58.33 -22.86
N LEU A 641 -68.33 57.70 -22.09
CA LEU A 641 -69.51 58.13 -21.32
C LEU A 641 -69.88 56.99 -20.29
N LEU A 642 -70.81 57.22 -19.35
CA LEU A 642 -71.80 56.29 -18.71
C LEU A 642 -71.66 54.75 -18.94
N ALA A 643 -71.91 53.80 -18.00
CA ALA A 643 -72.66 53.72 -16.73
C ALA A 643 -72.51 52.28 -16.14
N HIS A 644 -73.24 51.72 -15.13
CA HIS A 644 -74.47 52.09 -14.40
C HIS A 644 -74.55 51.45 -12.98
N ALA A 645 -75.72 51.56 -12.32
CA ALA A 645 -76.12 51.01 -11.01
C ALA A 645 -75.59 49.58 -10.69
N ALA A 646 -75.22 49.20 -9.44
CA ALA A 646 -75.84 49.41 -8.11
C ALA A 646 -77.03 48.46 -7.80
N GLU A 647 -77.41 48.38 -6.51
CA GLU A 647 -78.35 47.41 -5.87
C GLU A 647 -77.72 46.04 -5.47
N ARG A 648 -78.04 45.40 -4.33
CA ARG A 648 -78.84 45.79 -3.12
C ARG A 648 -78.41 44.94 -1.89
N ARG A 649 -78.67 45.45 -0.68
CA ARG A 649 -78.67 44.74 0.63
C ARG A 649 -79.96 43.85 0.78
N PRO A 650 -80.24 43.04 1.85
CA PRO A 650 -79.65 43.04 3.21
C PRO A 650 -79.59 41.69 4.03
N TYR A 651 -79.02 41.76 5.25
CA TYR A 651 -79.48 41.14 6.54
C TYR A 651 -79.63 39.59 6.68
N CYS A 652 -79.42 38.94 7.83
CA CYS A 652 -78.88 39.30 9.17
C CYS A 652 -78.75 38.05 10.08
N ILE A 653 -78.01 38.13 11.20
CA ILE A 653 -78.19 37.35 12.47
C ILE A 653 -77.79 35.84 12.35
N SER A 654 -77.18 35.13 13.32
CA SER A 654 -76.82 35.36 14.75
C SER A 654 -75.58 34.54 15.17
N GLU A 655 -74.77 35.05 16.10
CA GLU A 655 -74.02 34.20 17.07
C GLU A 655 -74.96 33.79 18.23
N PRO A 656 -74.64 32.74 19.02
CA PRO A 656 -73.88 33.03 20.25
C PRO A 656 -72.89 31.94 20.72
N GLU A 657 -71.85 32.39 21.44
CA GLU A 657 -71.32 31.86 22.73
C GLU A 657 -71.00 30.36 22.97
N VAL A 658 -70.08 29.97 23.87
CA VAL A 658 -68.76 30.52 24.29
C VAL A 658 -68.06 29.47 25.19
N ARG A 659 -66.73 29.28 25.06
CA ARG A 659 -65.82 28.56 26.01
C ARG A 659 -66.14 27.05 26.23
N GLU A 660 -65.32 26.23 26.89
CA GLU A 660 -64.05 26.45 27.63
C GLU A 660 -63.06 25.26 27.44
N HIS A 661 -61.84 25.38 27.99
CA HIS A 661 -60.78 24.38 28.26
C HIS A 661 -61.18 22.87 28.27
N ALA A 662 -60.30 21.88 28.04
CA ALA A 662 -58.93 21.73 27.49
C ALA A 662 -58.62 20.18 27.47
N GLU A 663 -57.44 19.58 27.30
CA GLU A 663 -56.03 19.99 27.10
C GLU A 663 -55.22 18.78 26.51
N GLN A 664 -53.93 18.98 26.23
CA GLN A 664 -52.85 17.96 26.08
C GLN A 664 -52.92 16.92 24.94
N THR A 665 -51.86 16.94 24.12
CA THR A 665 -51.46 15.91 23.14
C THR A 665 -50.85 14.67 23.81
N TRP A 666 -50.70 13.56 23.08
CA TRP A 666 -49.41 13.04 22.58
C TRP A 666 -49.57 11.71 21.82
N ASP A 667 -49.11 11.71 20.58
CA ASP A 667 -48.32 10.67 19.89
C ASP A 667 -48.76 9.21 19.61
N LEU A 668 -48.39 8.84 18.37
CA LEU A 668 -47.65 7.65 17.93
C LEU A 668 -48.32 6.30 17.59
N ALA A 669 -47.69 5.76 16.53
CA ALA A 669 -47.35 4.36 16.26
C ALA A 669 -48.31 3.47 15.45
N LEU A 670 -47.65 2.82 14.49
CA LEU A 670 -48.12 1.81 13.55
C LEU A 670 -48.22 0.41 14.21
N THR A 671 -48.53 -0.60 13.38
CA THR A 671 -48.47 -2.06 13.65
C THR A 671 -49.69 -2.61 14.42
N SER A 672 -50.13 -3.88 14.26
CA SER A 672 -49.46 -5.04 13.66
C SER A 672 -50.41 -6.20 13.21
N PHE A 673 -49.84 -7.21 12.52
CA PHE A 673 -50.27 -8.64 12.40
C PHE A 673 -51.57 -9.11 11.66
N THR A 674 -51.34 -9.68 10.45
CA THR A 674 -51.71 -11.03 9.91
C THR A 674 -53.15 -11.54 9.61
N GLU A 675 -53.20 -12.19 8.43
CA GLU A 675 -53.78 -13.52 8.06
C GLU A 675 -55.22 -13.73 7.48
N ALA A 676 -55.22 -14.36 6.28
CA ALA A 676 -56.14 -15.41 5.77
C ALA A 676 -57.64 -15.05 5.53
N ASN A 677 -58.47 -15.75 4.72
CA ASN A 677 -58.34 -16.86 3.74
C ASN A 677 -59.55 -16.75 2.74
N TRP A 678 -60.00 -17.64 1.86
CA TRP A 678 -59.76 -19.04 1.41
C TRP A 678 -60.46 -19.21 0.03
N LEU A 679 -59.90 -19.93 -0.97
CA LEU A 679 -60.63 -20.89 -1.86
C LEU A 679 -59.72 -21.63 -2.87
N ARG A 680 -60.20 -22.75 -3.43
CA ARG A 680 -59.45 -23.78 -4.21
C ARG A 680 -60.18 -24.21 -5.49
N PHE A 681 -59.48 -24.94 -6.38
CA PHE A 681 -59.70 -26.35 -6.82
C PHE A 681 -58.51 -26.68 -7.79
N ASP A 682 -57.60 -27.62 -7.49
CA ASP A 682 -57.60 -29.08 -7.82
C ASP A 682 -57.54 -29.40 -9.35
N ALA A 683 -56.81 -30.42 -9.85
CA ALA A 683 -55.86 -31.39 -9.28
C ALA A 683 -55.08 -32.15 -10.40
N ASN A 684 -54.16 -33.06 -10.01
CA ASN A 684 -53.57 -34.18 -10.81
C ASN A 684 -52.60 -33.82 -11.98
N SER A 685 -51.80 -34.74 -12.56
CA SER A 685 -51.01 -35.90 -12.05
C SER A 685 -50.11 -36.51 -13.18
N GLU A 686 -49.10 -37.31 -12.82
CA GLU A 686 -48.40 -38.35 -13.62
C GLU A 686 -47.39 -38.02 -14.77
N SER A 687 -46.21 -38.66 -14.65
CA SER A 687 -45.46 -39.46 -15.66
C SER A 687 -45.01 -38.95 -17.06
N SER A 688 -43.67 -38.93 -17.22
CA SER A 688 -42.91 -39.72 -18.22
C SER A 688 -42.74 -39.30 -19.71
N LEU A 689 -41.66 -39.85 -20.30
CA LEU A 689 -41.39 -40.12 -21.73
C LEU A 689 -41.15 -38.96 -22.74
N ALA A 690 -39.87 -38.70 -22.96
CA ALA A 690 -39.14 -38.68 -24.26
C ALA A 690 -39.85 -38.30 -25.59
N GLN A 691 -39.26 -37.34 -26.32
CA GLN A 691 -39.00 -37.40 -27.79
C GLN A 691 -37.97 -36.31 -28.21
N THR A 692 -36.76 -36.67 -28.65
CA THR A 692 -36.25 -36.86 -30.05
C THR A 692 -35.81 -35.62 -30.84
N ASN A 693 -34.50 -35.59 -31.13
CA ASN A 693 -33.84 -35.41 -32.44
C ASN A 693 -34.21 -34.25 -33.40
N HIS A 694 -33.20 -33.44 -33.77
CA HIS A 694 -32.64 -33.24 -35.14
C HIS A 694 -31.85 -31.90 -35.22
N PRO A 695 -30.88 -31.70 -36.16
CA PRO A 695 -29.75 -32.58 -36.50
C PRO A 695 -28.42 -31.79 -36.76
N ASP A 696 -27.43 -32.48 -37.36
CA ASP A 696 -26.23 -32.00 -38.06
C ASP A 696 -26.11 -30.50 -38.43
N THR A 697 -24.92 -29.94 -38.18
CA THR A 697 -23.95 -29.67 -39.26
C THR A 697 -22.51 -29.88 -38.80
N ARG A 698 -21.67 -30.45 -39.66
CA ARG A 698 -20.20 -30.39 -39.59
C ARG A 698 -19.71 -29.14 -40.34
N ASP A 699 -18.53 -28.62 -40.01
CA ASP A 699 -17.32 -28.89 -40.81
C ASP A 699 -16.04 -28.37 -40.13
N ARG A 700 -14.97 -29.18 -40.21
CA ARG A 700 -13.53 -28.87 -39.97
C ARG A 700 -13.08 -28.66 -38.53
#